data_AF-A0A1M4YWM5-F1
#
_entry.id   AF-A0A1M4YWM5-F1
#
_cell.length_a   1.000
_cell.length_b   1.000
_cell.length_c   1.000
_cell.angle_alpha   90.00
_cell.angle_beta   90.00
_cell.angle_gamma   90.00
#
_symmetry.space_group_name_H-M   'P 1'
#
loop_
_entity.id
_entity.type
_entity.pdbx_description
1 polymer ?
#
loop_
_entity_poly.entity_id
_entity_poly.type
_entity_poly.pdbx_seq_one_letter_code
_entity_poly.pdbx_strand_id
1 'polypeptide(L)'
;MQFMESTKKIDNLKNISFQELSELTKTIFKSLGYFNLQTKNERCIVGDIKTGITTSKHGFILYLDAFTGSNADMNTFCNPINVNAEKYDFHTCYLISTKNISSGFRRKVKLKYNLEFIDRDDLIKLVDEHLPNFWNHQDLELLEYEKHFLNNIAKDGELKRLKISEKTYDKLLSIFIEPRIYQLKEDKESSSPVLVKFDSKKILSIKKPAIIAGDTGAGKSTFLRKIGETCINETSGVNKKKIPVFISTVDLIASKYNIVNAINKCLNGFYEGNFIKALETNDILLLVDSIDEFDKKVQKSILIELESLFNDYKINYFIGTRHIDNGFNEHINQEMAYFNMEKFNDYQIKNFISKFFPNGSRADNLINALKENRILERLPITPLSISLISILFEEKNFEIPATISDIYDNFNQLLLGKTNVESRFEFIDINFKERILSHYALHVMTSENKVPLTKDEFIVFFNKYFENKTQPLAEDKLQEFLLFLIENTGILFLKNGKYVQFKHDSFMEYYCAIEIFKHQRDKESYLVDNFFDPNWQNSAIFYAGKSRDMPQFLEKITDKVKNANNLNNYFGGVMGIGYLLQALYQTDNVLRKDSLLTALNINIKSYELLTKIASDEQMVSFKNMKLPFIAMINMFYFFENFNSITIKTPLQLAFADIYKEYEKDVTNVTSGYKALKLAVTLNSTRINSEVELEKLIYNSSFLNNQFLLLLADIGVSLFKGNNYNDLKKEIGKNIDGKNAVSKLLLDTPAKKLRFTGLDQIRSSRKVNIYTEGKSDVEIIEHAFMKLTQNTDPYWSIKACGNITGGATELHGMLMKCVPMVKDDEIVIGIFDNDAKGIQEFQGLNKGVYKLIDGSKRVKKHIAKNIYAIKLPIPPFREQYLIKDQVFNYFSIEHYFEDDILLKEGMIKETVIPDIFEIHDKKKKKFSEAIRKINNPEVFKNFKFLFEQIDVLAEVDKVDYEY
;
A
#
# COMPACT_ATOMS: atom_id res chain seq x y z
N MET A 1 45.47 -3.30 -5.34
CA MET A 1 44.43 -2.25 -5.33
C MET A 1 44.91 -0.99 -4.61
N GLN A 2 45.37 -1.06 -3.34
CA GLN A 2 45.93 0.09 -2.59
C GLN A 2 47.06 0.88 -3.31
N PHE A 3 47.94 0.21 -4.06
CA PHE A 3 49.01 0.88 -4.83
C PHE A 3 48.50 1.71 -6.03
N MET A 4 47.39 1.31 -6.67
CA MET A 4 46.79 2.09 -7.77
C MET A 4 46.06 3.33 -7.22
N GLU A 5 45.47 3.22 -6.04
CA GLU A 5 44.71 4.28 -5.38
C GLU A 5 45.62 5.41 -4.87
N SER A 6 46.77 5.07 -4.28
CA SER A 6 47.77 6.06 -3.83
C SER A 6 48.39 6.84 -5.00
N THR A 7 48.63 6.18 -6.14
CA THR A 7 49.20 6.82 -7.33
C THR A 7 48.26 7.89 -7.91
N LYS A 8 46.95 7.61 -7.94
CA LYS A 8 45.92 8.55 -8.43
C LYS A 8 45.80 9.80 -7.54
N LYS A 9 45.87 9.65 -6.22
CA LYS A 9 45.85 10.78 -5.25
C LYS A 9 47.07 11.70 -5.41
N ILE A 10 48.24 11.10 -5.60
CA ILE A 10 49.50 11.83 -5.85
C ILE A 10 49.41 12.64 -7.14
N ASP A 11 48.84 12.06 -8.21
CA ASP A 11 48.69 12.75 -9.49
C ASP A 11 47.66 13.89 -9.44
N ASN A 12 46.57 13.74 -8.66
CA ASN A 12 45.62 14.83 -8.41
C ASN A 12 46.31 16.03 -7.74
N LEU A 13 47.14 15.81 -6.71
CA LEU A 13 47.85 16.90 -6.02
C LEU A 13 48.92 17.59 -6.90
N LYS A 14 49.50 16.89 -7.87
CA LYS A 14 50.49 17.49 -8.80
C LYS A 14 49.88 18.54 -9.72
N ASN A 15 48.59 18.44 -10.03
CA ASN A 15 47.90 19.29 -11.00
C ASN A 15 47.13 20.45 -10.36
N ILE A 16 47.18 20.59 -9.03
CA ILE A 16 46.52 21.66 -8.28
C ILE A 16 47.24 23.00 -8.46
N SER A 17 46.47 24.06 -8.69
CA SER A 17 46.90 25.46 -8.70
C SER A 17 47.04 26.05 -7.29
N PHE A 18 47.72 27.19 -7.14
CA PHE A 18 47.84 27.88 -5.85
C PHE A 18 46.48 28.31 -5.28
N GLN A 19 45.52 28.65 -6.14
CA GLN A 19 44.17 29.03 -5.72
C GLN A 19 43.42 27.83 -5.12
N GLU A 20 43.42 26.69 -5.82
CA GLU A 20 42.81 25.45 -5.34
C GLU A 20 43.48 24.94 -4.06
N LEU A 21 44.81 25.00 -3.96
CA LEU A 21 45.54 24.64 -2.74
C LEU A 21 45.19 25.59 -1.59
N SER A 22 44.96 26.88 -1.88
CA SER A 22 44.56 27.86 -0.88
C SER A 22 43.18 27.56 -0.32
N GLU A 23 42.21 27.23 -1.18
CA GLU A 23 40.86 26.86 -0.75
C GLU A 23 40.87 25.54 0.03
N LEU A 24 41.56 24.52 -0.48
CA LEU A 24 41.73 23.23 0.22
C LEU A 24 42.29 23.43 1.63
N THR A 25 43.33 24.25 1.75
CA THR A 25 43.95 24.58 3.05
C THR A 25 42.95 25.26 3.98
N LYS A 26 42.20 26.27 3.51
CA LYS A 26 41.20 26.95 4.35
C LYS A 26 40.15 25.97 4.86
N THR A 27 39.65 25.09 4.00
CA THR A 27 38.59 24.13 4.34
C THR A 27 39.08 23.13 5.39
N ILE A 28 40.28 22.57 5.21
CA ILE A 28 40.89 21.64 6.18
C ILE A 28 41.10 22.34 7.53
N PHE A 29 41.75 23.51 7.54
CA PHE A 29 42.09 24.17 8.80
C PHE A 29 40.88 24.78 9.51
N LYS A 30 39.84 25.19 8.78
CA LYS A 30 38.55 25.55 9.40
C LYS A 30 37.94 24.36 10.16
N SER A 31 38.04 23.15 9.61
CA SER A 31 37.59 21.93 10.30
C SER A 31 38.41 21.58 11.54
N LEU A 32 39.68 22.02 11.58
CA LEU A 32 40.59 21.90 12.73
C LEU A 32 40.39 23.01 13.79
N GLY A 33 39.35 23.84 13.66
CA GLY A 33 39.00 24.87 14.64
C GLY A 33 39.64 26.24 14.42
N TYR A 34 40.27 26.48 13.26
CA TYR A 34 40.77 27.81 12.90
C TYR A 34 39.64 28.72 12.39
N PHE A 35 39.76 30.02 12.68
CA PHE A 35 38.83 31.06 12.23
C PHE A 35 39.60 32.26 11.64
N ASN A 36 38.90 33.21 11.02
CA ASN A 36 39.50 34.37 10.32
C ASN A 36 40.53 34.01 9.22
N LEU A 37 40.38 32.85 8.55
CA LEU A 37 41.28 32.40 7.50
C LEU A 37 41.22 33.31 6.25
N GLN A 38 42.28 34.08 6.01
CA GLN A 38 42.36 35.04 4.89
C GLN A 38 43.62 34.83 4.05
N THR A 39 43.46 34.76 2.72
CA THR A 39 44.58 34.79 1.77
C THR A 39 45.15 36.21 1.72
N LYS A 40 46.43 36.38 2.07
CA LYS A 40 47.11 37.69 2.07
C LYS A 40 47.92 37.92 0.79
N ASN A 41 48.38 36.86 0.16
CA ASN A 41 48.97 36.84 -1.18
C ASN A 41 48.83 35.42 -1.76
N GLU A 42 49.27 35.22 -3.00
CA GLU A 42 49.14 33.96 -3.74
C GLU A 42 49.68 32.72 -3.00
N ARG A 43 50.61 32.90 -2.05
CA ARG A 43 51.26 31.80 -1.32
C ARG A 43 51.06 31.84 0.19
N CYS A 44 50.25 32.75 0.73
CA CYS A 44 50.15 32.95 2.18
C CYS A 44 48.70 33.11 2.64
N ILE A 45 48.31 32.26 3.58
CA ILE A 45 47.05 32.34 4.32
C ILE A 45 47.37 32.64 5.78
N VAL A 46 46.55 33.45 6.42
CA VAL A 46 46.65 33.75 7.86
C VAL A 46 45.35 33.32 8.52
N GLY A 47 45.44 32.62 9.65
CA GLY A 47 44.28 32.22 10.46
C GLY A 47 44.56 32.27 11.94
N ASP A 48 43.50 32.39 12.72
CA ASP A 48 43.53 32.46 14.18
C ASP A 48 43.08 31.12 14.77
N ILE A 49 43.71 30.69 15.86
CA ILE A 49 43.25 29.57 16.68
C ILE A 49 43.17 29.97 18.15
N LYS A 50 42.14 29.50 18.85
CA LYS A 50 42.00 29.68 20.30
C LYS A 50 42.57 28.49 21.05
N THR A 51 43.53 28.74 21.92
CA THR A 51 44.08 27.78 22.88
C THR A 51 43.79 28.30 24.29
N GLY A 52 42.64 27.89 24.84
CA GLY A 52 42.13 28.44 26.11
C GLY A 52 41.64 29.88 25.95
N ILE A 53 42.23 30.83 26.70
CA ILE A 53 41.86 32.25 26.68
C ILE A 53 42.68 33.04 25.65
N THR A 54 43.82 32.50 25.19
CA THR A 54 44.71 33.17 24.23
C THR A 54 44.37 32.80 22.79
N THR A 55 44.51 33.78 21.90
CA THR A 55 44.37 33.58 20.45
C THR A 55 45.75 33.72 19.81
N SER A 56 46.19 32.71 19.06
CA SER A 56 47.46 32.74 18.32
C SER A 56 47.22 32.84 16.82
N LYS A 57 48.02 33.69 16.15
CA LYS A 57 48.01 33.84 14.70
C LYS A 57 48.96 32.84 14.05
N HIS A 58 48.43 32.00 13.17
CA HIS A 58 49.22 31.05 12.42
C HIS A 58 49.22 31.40 10.93
N GLY A 59 50.38 31.23 10.30
CA GLY A 59 50.55 31.39 8.86
C GLY A 59 50.60 30.04 8.15
N PHE A 60 50.01 29.96 6.97
CA PHE A 60 50.08 28.81 6.08
C PHE A 60 50.72 29.25 4.76
N ILE A 61 51.93 28.77 4.50
CA ILE A 61 52.69 29.09 3.29
C ILE A 61 52.61 27.92 2.32
N LEU A 62 52.17 28.20 1.09
CA LEU A 62 51.84 27.19 0.09
C LEU A 62 52.96 27.02 -0.94
N TYR A 63 53.26 25.77 -1.30
CA TYR A 63 54.23 25.40 -2.32
C TYR A 63 53.70 24.27 -3.24
N LEU A 64 54.14 24.27 -4.51
CA LEU A 64 53.85 23.23 -5.50
C LEU A 64 55.09 22.40 -5.88
N ASP A 65 56.19 22.57 -5.14
CA ASP A 65 57.52 22.04 -5.44
C ASP A 65 57.99 21.01 -4.41
N ALA A 66 58.87 20.10 -4.87
CA ALA A 66 59.51 19.12 -4.01
C ALA A 66 60.77 19.72 -3.39
N PHE A 67 61.02 19.42 -2.12
CA PHE A 67 62.21 19.91 -1.42
C PHE A 67 63.09 18.74 -0.98
N THR A 68 64.06 18.38 -1.83
CA THR A 68 64.97 17.24 -1.63
C THR A 68 66.43 17.62 -1.88
N GLY A 69 67.35 17.14 -1.04
CA GLY A 69 68.79 17.19 -1.30
C GLY A 69 69.57 18.39 -0.75
N SER A 70 70.87 18.40 -1.04
CA SER A 70 71.88 19.28 -0.45
C SER A 70 72.03 20.66 -1.11
N ASN A 71 71.51 20.84 -2.34
CA ASN A 71 71.73 22.02 -3.19
C ASN A 71 70.51 22.96 -3.26
N ALA A 72 69.55 22.86 -2.34
CA ALA A 72 68.40 23.77 -2.31
C ALA A 72 68.84 25.18 -1.89
N ASP A 73 68.44 26.20 -2.65
CA ASP A 73 68.70 27.60 -2.33
C ASP A 73 67.85 28.03 -1.12
N MET A 74 68.47 27.99 0.05
CA MET A 74 67.81 28.31 1.32
C MET A 74 67.44 29.79 1.42
N ASN A 75 68.09 30.69 0.70
CA ASN A 75 67.78 32.11 0.76
C ASN A 75 66.46 32.41 0.05
N THR A 76 66.23 31.82 -1.12
CA THR A 76 64.95 31.97 -1.85
C THR A 76 63.79 31.26 -1.16
N PHE A 77 64.05 30.21 -0.38
CA PHE A 77 63.02 29.51 0.41
C PHE A 77 62.67 30.23 1.72
N CYS A 78 63.68 30.63 2.51
CA CYS A 78 63.49 31.20 3.84
C CYS A 78 63.09 32.68 3.84
N ASN A 79 63.53 33.47 2.86
CA ASN A 79 63.24 34.91 2.83
C ASN A 79 61.73 35.22 2.74
N PRO A 80 60.94 34.59 1.85
CA PRO A 80 59.49 34.81 1.81
C PRO A 80 58.80 34.42 3.12
N ILE A 81 59.27 33.37 3.80
CA ILE A 81 58.70 32.91 5.06
C ILE A 81 58.95 33.96 6.15
N ASN A 82 60.19 34.44 6.29
CA ASN A 82 60.54 35.48 7.26
C ASN A 82 59.78 36.79 7.01
N VAL A 83 59.71 37.24 5.76
CA VAL A 83 58.99 38.48 5.40
C VAL A 83 57.50 38.39 5.75
N ASN A 84 56.84 37.25 5.46
CA ASN A 84 55.44 37.08 5.81
C ASN A 84 55.24 36.89 7.32
N ALA A 85 56.13 36.16 8.00
CA ALA A 85 56.05 35.91 9.43
C ALA A 85 56.25 37.18 10.26
N GLU A 86 57.19 38.06 9.88
CA GLU A 86 57.39 39.37 10.51
C GLU A 86 56.22 40.32 10.19
N LYS A 87 55.76 40.35 8.94
CA LYS A 87 54.68 41.25 8.50
C LYS A 87 53.33 40.94 9.15
N TYR A 88 53.04 39.66 9.42
CA TYR A 88 51.73 39.22 9.90
C TYR A 88 51.76 38.62 11.31
N ASP A 89 52.91 38.65 11.99
CA ASP A 89 53.12 38.25 13.38
C ASP A 89 52.71 36.79 13.66
N PHE A 90 53.39 35.85 13.00
CA PHE A 90 53.10 34.41 13.14
C PHE A 90 53.67 33.85 14.45
N HIS A 91 52.82 33.20 15.23
CA HIS A 91 53.25 32.32 16.32
C HIS A 91 53.77 30.97 15.78
N THR A 92 53.03 30.37 14.84
CA THR A 92 53.40 29.11 14.17
C THR A 92 53.23 29.30 12.66
N CYS A 93 54.16 28.76 11.88
CA CYS A 93 54.11 28.78 10.43
C CYS A 93 54.07 27.35 9.87
N TYR A 94 52.98 27.01 9.19
CA TYR A 94 52.79 25.77 8.46
C TYR A 94 53.30 25.92 7.03
N LEU A 95 54.18 25.01 6.62
CA LEU A 95 54.67 24.92 5.25
C LEU A 95 53.96 23.75 4.57
N ILE A 96 53.08 24.06 3.62
CA ILE A 96 52.21 23.08 2.96
C ILE A 96 52.69 22.90 1.53
N SER A 97 53.07 21.67 1.16
CA SER A 97 53.48 21.34 -0.19
C SER A 97 52.66 20.19 -0.76
N THR A 98 52.32 20.27 -2.06
CA THR A 98 51.74 19.16 -2.82
C THR A 98 52.75 18.07 -3.18
N LYS A 99 54.04 18.28 -2.88
CA LYS A 99 55.14 17.32 -3.12
C LYS A 99 55.89 17.00 -1.81
N ASN A 100 56.81 16.04 -1.88
CA ASN A 100 57.52 15.52 -0.71
C ASN A 100 58.56 16.53 -0.17
N ILE A 101 58.69 16.63 1.17
CA ILE A 101 59.68 17.44 1.88
C ILE A 101 60.62 16.51 2.67
N SER A 102 61.85 16.34 2.18
CA SER A 102 62.80 15.38 2.77
C SER A 102 63.22 15.73 4.21
N SER A 103 63.45 14.71 5.05
CA SER A 103 63.96 14.88 6.43
C SER A 103 65.34 15.55 6.49
N GLY A 104 66.15 15.41 5.44
CA GLY A 104 67.40 16.14 5.28
C GLY A 104 67.19 17.64 5.08
N PHE A 105 66.15 18.04 4.34
CA PHE A 105 65.77 19.44 4.13
C PHE A 105 65.15 20.04 5.41
N ARG A 106 64.21 19.34 6.05
CA ARG A 106 63.57 19.77 7.32
C ARG A 106 64.62 20.14 8.39
N ARG A 107 65.70 19.36 8.52
CA ARG A 107 66.79 19.61 9.49
C ARG A 107 67.67 20.84 9.18
N LYS A 108 67.69 21.30 7.92
CA LYS A 108 68.50 22.45 7.50
C LYS A 108 67.76 23.78 7.60
N VAL A 109 66.42 23.77 7.57
CA VAL A 109 65.60 24.98 7.73
C VAL A 109 65.63 25.38 9.21
N LYS A 110 66.29 26.50 9.52
CA LYS A 110 66.32 27.10 10.86
C LYS A 110 65.79 28.51 10.78
N LEU A 111 64.55 28.72 11.23
CA LEU A 111 63.91 30.03 11.35
C LEU A 111 63.61 30.32 12.84
N LYS A 112 63.33 31.59 13.16
CA LYS A 112 63.04 32.03 14.53
C LYS A 112 61.64 31.65 15.04
N TYR A 113 60.78 31.15 14.16
CA TYR A 113 59.38 30.82 14.43
C TYR A 113 59.17 29.32 14.54
N ASN A 114 58.09 28.91 15.21
CA ASN A 114 57.72 27.50 15.24
C ASN A 114 57.28 27.05 13.84
N LEU A 115 57.95 26.04 13.28
CA LEU A 115 57.72 25.57 11.91
C LEU A 115 57.13 24.17 11.92
N GLU A 116 56.00 24.02 11.24
CA GLU A 116 55.35 22.74 11.02
C GLU A 116 55.34 22.43 9.51
N PHE A 117 55.65 21.20 9.15
CA PHE A 117 55.74 20.77 7.76
C PHE A 117 54.59 19.82 7.43
N ILE A 118 53.82 20.16 6.40
CA ILE A 118 52.79 19.31 5.82
C ILE A 118 53.24 19.02 4.39
N ASP A 119 53.89 17.88 4.21
CA ASP A 119 54.26 17.43 2.87
C ASP A 119 53.08 16.72 2.18
N ARG A 120 53.31 16.25 0.95
CA ARG A 120 52.31 15.51 0.17
C ARG A 120 51.62 14.40 0.97
N ASP A 121 52.37 13.57 1.70
CA ASP A 121 51.80 12.39 2.35
C ASP A 121 51.01 12.79 3.61
N ASP A 122 51.47 13.82 4.32
CA ASP A 122 50.75 14.44 5.43
C ASP A 122 49.47 15.15 4.95
N LEU A 123 49.52 15.83 3.80
CA LEU A 123 48.37 16.47 3.17
C LEU A 123 47.34 15.43 2.72
N ILE A 124 47.77 14.31 2.12
CA ILE A 124 46.86 13.22 1.74
C ILE A 124 46.10 12.69 2.97
N LYS A 125 46.79 12.50 4.10
CA LYS A 125 46.15 12.05 5.34
C LYS A 125 45.12 13.06 5.85
N LEU A 126 45.46 14.35 5.88
CA LEU A 126 44.52 15.40 6.30
C LEU A 126 43.29 15.49 5.39
N VAL A 127 43.48 15.30 4.09
CA VAL A 127 42.38 15.23 3.12
C VAL A 127 41.54 13.98 3.36
N ASP A 128 42.14 12.81 3.55
CA ASP A 128 41.41 11.57 3.83
C ASP A 128 40.59 11.65 5.13
N GLU A 129 41.11 12.33 6.14
CA GLU A 129 40.46 12.47 7.46
C GLU A 129 39.31 13.49 7.44
N HIS A 130 39.50 14.64 6.77
CA HIS A 130 38.54 15.75 6.85
C HIS A 130 37.64 15.89 5.61
N LEU A 131 38.10 15.40 4.45
CA LEU A 131 37.50 15.52 3.11
C LEU A 131 37.64 14.21 2.28
N PRO A 132 37.15 13.05 2.76
CA PRO A 132 37.40 11.75 2.13
C PRO A 132 36.95 11.63 0.66
N ASN A 133 35.98 12.44 0.24
CA ASN A 133 35.45 12.46 -1.14
C ASN A 133 36.22 13.41 -2.08
N PHE A 134 37.20 14.19 -1.60
CA PHE A 134 37.98 15.13 -2.42
C PHE A 134 38.66 14.48 -3.61
N TRP A 135 39.06 13.21 -3.48
CA TRP A 135 39.73 12.48 -4.55
C TRP A 135 38.80 12.10 -5.72
N ASN A 136 37.48 12.28 -5.56
CA ASN A 136 36.48 11.98 -6.58
C ASN A 136 36.23 13.17 -7.52
N HIS A 137 36.33 14.43 -7.05
CA HIS A 137 36.28 15.66 -7.87
C HIS A 137 36.76 16.90 -7.11
N GLN A 138 37.15 17.95 -7.85
CA GLN A 138 37.72 19.21 -7.32
C GLN A 138 36.68 20.27 -6.89
N ASP A 139 35.39 20.09 -7.18
CA ASP A 139 34.33 21.03 -6.78
C ASP A 139 34.07 20.94 -5.26
N LEU A 140 34.55 21.96 -4.52
CA LEU A 140 34.44 22.05 -3.06
C LEU A 140 33.01 22.29 -2.59
N GLU A 141 32.21 23.07 -3.33
CA GLU A 141 30.81 23.36 -2.97
C GLU A 141 29.95 22.10 -3.12
N LEU A 142 30.21 21.31 -4.16
CA LEU A 142 29.60 19.99 -4.34
C LEU A 142 29.96 19.03 -3.21
N LEU A 143 31.23 18.97 -2.79
CA LEU A 143 31.66 18.10 -1.68
C LEU A 143 31.01 18.48 -0.34
N GLU A 144 30.90 19.79 -0.06
CA GLU A 144 30.22 20.26 1.14
C GLU A 144 28.73 19.92 1.09
N TYR A 145 28.08 20.06 -0.06
CA TYR A 145 26.69 19.67 -0.26
C TYR A 145 26.47 18.15 -0.07
N GLU A 146 27.31 17.30 -0.69
CA GLU A 146 27.23 15.83 -0.53
C GLU A 146 27.37 15.43 0.94
N LYS A 147 28.33 16.02 1.66
CA LYS A 147 28.54 15.80 3.10
C LYS A 147 27.34 16.28 3.92
N HIS A 148 26.77 17.43 3.58
CA HIS A 148 25.57 17.96 4.23
C HIS A 148 24.37 17.02 4.06
N PHE A 149 24.13 16.57 2.83
CA PHE A 149 23.04 15.65 2.49
C PHE A 149 23.15 14.33 3.25
N LEU A 150 24.34 13.69 3.23
CA LEU A 150 24.59 12.42 3.93
C LEU A 150 24.43 12.54 5.45
N ASN A 151 24.89 13.65 6.05
CA ASN A 151 24.75 13.91 7.48
C ASN A 151 23.30 14.12 7.91
N ASN A 152 22.50 14.80 7.08
CA ASN A 152 21.07 15.00 7.36
C ASN A 152 20.31 13.67 7.34
N ILE A 153 20.61 12.78 6.39
CA ILE A 153 20.03 11.43 6.34
C ILE A 153 20.37 10.64 7.61
N ALA A 154 21.60 10.73 8.12
CA ALA A 154 22.04 9.99 9.31
C ALA A 154 21.46 10.52 10.65
N LYS A 155 21.03 11.79 10.70
CA LYS A 155 20.43 12.40 11.90
C LYS A 155 18.92 12.13 12.02
N ASP A 156 18.23 11.92 10.91
CA ASP A 156 16.77 11.79 10.85
C ASP A 156 16.24 10.36 11.01
N GLY A 157 17.09 9.42 11.43
CA GLY A 157 16.70 8.02 11.63
C GLY A 157 15.57 7.89 12.65
N GLU A 158 14.41 7.39 12.23
CA GLU A 158 13.18 7.23 13.04
C GLU A 158 13.42 6.59 14.42
N LEU A 159 14.46 5.76 14.54
CA LEU A 159 14.82 5.02 15.74
C LEU A 159 15.61 5.87 16.78
N LYS A 160 16.22 7.01 16.41
CA LYS A 160 16.97 7.91 17.34
C LYS A 160 16.11 8.48 18.46
N ARG A 161 14.83 8.71 18.17
CA ARG A 161 13.89 9.36 19.10
C ARG A 161 13.26 8.38 20.08
N LEU A 162 13.42 7.08 19.86
CA LEU A 162 13.06 6.06 20.84
C LEU A 162 14.28 5.91 21.75
N LYS A 163 14.25 6.46 22.97
CA LYS A 163 15.32 6.31 23.98
C LYS A 163 15.43 4.84 24.46
N ILE A 164 15.85 3.97 23.56
CA ILE A 164 16.24 2.57 23.80
C ILE A 164 17.73 2.58 24.14
N SER A 165 18.22 1.58 24.89
CA SER A 165 19.62 1.57 25.35
C SER A 165 20.59 1.85 24.18
N GLU A 166 21.65 2.64 24.42
CA GLU A 166 22.63 3.03 23.39
C GLU A 166 23.17 1.80 22.62
N LYS A 167 23.35 0.68 23.32
CA LYS A 167 23.85 -0.58 22.75
C LYS A 167 22.85 -1.28 21.80
N THR A 168 21.55 -1.14 22.04
CA THR A 168 20.50 -1.66 21.15
C THR A 168 20.26 -0.72 19.97
N TYR A 169 20.46 0.58 20.21
CA TYR A 169 20.32 1.64 19.22
C TYR A 169 21.38 1.55 18.10
N ASP A 170 22.66 1.36 18.46
CA ASP A 170 23.74 1.21 17.47
C ASP A 170 23.56 -0.03 16.58
N LYS A 171 23.01 -1.12 17.14
CA LYS A 171 22.65 -2.32 16.37
C LYS A 171 21.59 -1.99 15.31
N LEU A 172 20.56 -1.23 15.66
CA LEU A 172 19.46 -0.90 14.76
C LEU A 172 19.90 -0.04 13.56
N LEU A 173 20.75 0.96 13.78
CA LEU A 173 21.29 1.79 12.70
C LEU A 173 22.12 1.01 11.68
N SER A 174 22.78 -0.08 12.12
CA SER A 174 23.61 -0.91 11.26
C SER A 174 22.81 -1.84 10.33
N ILE A 175 21.50 -2.00 10.57
CA ILE A 175 20.66 -2.97 9.86
C ILE A 175 19.79 -2.25 8.83
N PHE A 176 20.38 -1.91 7.67
CA PHE A 176 19.59 -1.59 6.47
C PHE A 176 19.23 -2.86 5.71
N ILE A 177 17.96 -2.99 5.33
CA ILE A 177 17.47 -4.05 4.46
C ILE A 177 16.79 -3.40 3.27
N GLU A 178 17.33 -3.64 2.08
CA GLU A 178 16.82 -3.06 0.85
C GLU A 178 15.38 -3.57 0.59
N PRO A 179 14.40 -2.67 0.38
CA PRO A 179 13.01 -3.06 0.12
C PRO A 179 12.88 -3.74 -1.24
N ARG A 180 11.82 -4.54 -1.42
CA ARG A 180 11.54 -5.22 -2.69
C ARG A 180 10.63 -4.33 -3.52
N ILE A 181 11.10 -3.96 -4.71
CA ILE A 181 10.38 -3.06 -5.60
C ILE A 181 10.17 -3.75 -6.93
N TYR A 182 8.94 -3.69 -7.42
CA TYR A 182 8.52 -4.36 -8.63
C TYR A 182 7.82 -3.41 -9.59
N GLN A 183 7.99 -3.67 -10.88
CA GLN A 183 7.19 -3.07 -11.94
C GLN A 183 6.48 -4.20 -12.69
N LEU A 184 5.17 -4.05 -12.88
CA LEU A 184 4.40 -4.95 -13.72
C LEU A 184 4.63 -4.55 -15.19
N LYS A 185 5.14 -5.48 -16.00
CA LYS A 185 5.34 -5.28 -17.44
C LYS A 185 4.59 -6.35 -18.21
N GLU A 186 4.12 -6.01 -19.39
CA GLU A 186 3.61 -7.01 -20.33
C GLU A 186 4.80 -7.72 -20.99
N ASP A 187 4.78 -9.04 -20.93
CA ASP A 187 5.68 -9.87 -21.69
C ASP A 187 5.37 -9.75 -23.19
N LYS A 188 6.37 -9.41 -24.00
CA LYS A 188 6.17 -9.07 -25.42
C LYS A 188 5.78 -10.27 -26.27
N GLU A 189 6.10 -11.49 -25.85
CA GLU A 189 5.80 -12.71 -26.61
C GLU A 189 4.48 -13.35 -26.20
N SER A 190 4.16 -13.35 -24.89
CA SER A 190 2.98 -14.03 -24.34
C SER A 190 1.82 -13.09 -23.96
N SER A 191 2.01 -11.76 -24.01
CA SER A 191 1.06 -10.76 -23.50
C SER A 191 0.63 -11.01 -22.04
N SER A 192 1.45 -11.74 -21.28
CA SER A 192 1.21 -12.05 -19.88
C SER A 192 1.88 -11.02 -18.97
N PRO A 193 1.29 -10.68 -17.82
CA PRO A 193 1.91 -9.76 -16.88
C PRO A 193 3.10 -10.42 -16.16
N VAL A 194 4.26 -9.79 -16.22
CA VAL A 194 5.50 -10.20 -15.54
C VAL A 194 5.92 -9.13 -14.55
N LEU A 195 6.21 -9.56 -13.31
CA LEU A 195 6.78 -8.70 -12.28
C LEU A 195 8.30 -8.65 -12.44
N VAL A 196 8.83 -7.48 -12.77
CA VAL A 196 10.27 -7.24 -12.87
C VAL A 196 10.76 -6.56 -11.60
N LYS A 197 11.76 -7.15 -10.94
CA LYS A 197 12.35 -6.60 -9.71
C LYS A 197 13.38 -5.51 -10.00
N PHE A 198 13.31 -4.42 -9.25
CA PHE A 198 14.22 -3.28 -9.30
C PHE A 198 14.92 -3.07 -7.95
N ASP A 199 16.16 -2.59 -8.02
CA ASP A 199 16.97 -2.13 -6.89
C ASP A 199 17.24 -0.63 -7.03
N SER A 200 17.86 0.00 -6.03
CA SER A 200 18.15 1.44 -6.03
C SER A 200 18.95 1.90 -7.27
N LYS A 201 19.89 1.08 -7.76
CA LYS A 201 20.73 1.39 -8.93
C LYS A 201 19.93 1.35 -10.22
N LYS A 202 19.13 0.30 -10.41
CA LYS A 202 18.25 0.14 -11.57
C LYS A 202 17.23 1.28 -11.64
N ILE A 203 16.67 1.70 -10.50
CA ILE A 203 15.74 2.84 -10.47
C ILE A 203 16.47 4.14 -10.82
N LEU A 204 17.67 4.37 -10.28
CA LEU A 204 18.47 5.56 -10.59
C LEU A 204 18.78 5.70 -12.09
N SER A 205 18.95 4.57 -12.80
CA SER A 205 19.19 4.55 -14.25
C SER A 205 17.97 4.91 -15.13
N ILE A 206 16.79 5.06 -14.53
CA ILE A 206 15.57 5.45 -15.25
C ILE A 206 15.66 6.91 -15.65
N LYS A 207 15.47 7.18 -16.94
CA LYS A 207 15.52 8.54 -17.52
C LYS A 207 14.19 9.30 -17.45
N LYS A 208 13.08 8.59 -17.27
CA LYS A 208 11.74 9.17 -17.12
C LYS A 208 11.46 9.44 -15.63
N PRO A 209 10.52 10.35 -15.31
CA PRO A 209 10.00 10.48 -13.97
C PRO A 209 9.39 9.17 -13.46
N ALA A 210 9.39 8.96 -12.15
CA ALA A 210 8.90 7.72 -11.57
C ALA A 210 8.06 7.93 -10.29
N ILE A 211 7.07 7.05 -10.12
CA ILE A 211 6.27 6.93 -8.90
C ILE A 211 6.60 5.61 -8.23
N ILE A 212 6.91 5.68 -6.93
CA ILE A 212 7.19 4.56 -6.05
C ILE A 212 6.07 4.49 -5.01
N ALA A 213 5.09 3.61 -5.26
CA ALA A 213 3.95 3.40 -4.37
C ALA A 213 4.23 2.29 -3.35
N GLY A 214 3.63 2.36 -2.17
CA GLY A 214 3.67 1.29 -1.17
C GLY A 214 3.03 1.69 0.14
N ASP A 215 2.59 0.71 0.94
CA ASP A 215 1.84 0.96 2.19
C ASP A 215 2.58 1.87 3.21
N THR A 216 1.84 2.36 4.21
CA THR A 216 2.41 3.10 5.34
C THR A 216 3.50 2.29 6.03
N GLY A 217 4.64 2.93 6.31
CA GLY A 217 5.81 2.29 6.93
C GLY A 217 6.60 1.32 6.04
N ALA A 218 6.23 1.13 4.76
CA ALA A 218 6.96 0.26 3.82
C ALA A 218 8.44 0.68 3.58
N GLY A 219 8.83 1.89 4.03
CA GLY A 219 10.18 2.41 3.93
C GLY A 219 10.41 3.32 2.72
N LYS A 220 9.35 3.90 2.14
CA LYS A 220 9.41 4.81 0.97
C LYS A 220 10.40 5.95 1.16
N SER A 221 10.27 6.71 2.26
CA SER A 221 11.16 7.82 2.62
C SER A 221 12.61 7.36 2.76
N THR A 222 12.82 6.24 3.46
CA THR A 222 14.14 5.62 3.65
C THR A 222 14.74 5.18 2.31
N PHE A 223 13.92 4.64 1.41
CA PHE A 223 14.35 4.22 0.09
C PHE A 223 14.69 5.39 -0.83
N LEU A 224 13.89 6.46 -0.83
CA LEU A 224 14.21 7.70 -1.56
C LEU A 224 15.55 8.27 -1.07
N ARG A 225 15.77 8.36 0.24
CA ARG A 225 17.06 8.76 0.81
C ARG A 225 18.20 7.83 0.37
N LYS A 226 17.95 6.51 0.30
CA LYS A 226 18.93 5.54 -0.22
C LYS A 226 19.24 5.76 -1.69
N ILE A 227 18.25 6.10 -2.54
CA ILE A 227 18.49 6.49 -3.94
C ILE A 227 19.40 7.72 -3.98
N GLY A 228 19.18 8.71 -3.11
CA GLY A 228 20.05 9.89 -3.01
C GLY A 228 21.48 9.54 -2.60
N GLU A 229 21.66 8.69 -1.60
CA GLU A 229 22.97 8.17 -1.21
C GLU A 229 23.67 7.43 -2.36
N THR A 230 22.94 6.55 -3.06
CA THR A 230 23.44 5.84 -4.26
C THR A 230 23.79 6.82 -5.38
N CYS A 231 23.01 7.88 -5.57
CA CYS A 231 23.29 8.95 -6.54
C CYS A 231 24.65 9.62 -6.27
N ILE A 232 24.96 9.92 -5.02
CA ILE A 232 26.25 10.50 -4.62
C ILE A 232 27.40 9.51 -4.89
N ASN A 233 27.19 8.23 -4.55
CA ASN A 233 28.24 7.20 -4.60
C ASN A 233 28.56 6.66 -6.00
N GLU A 234 27.59 6.60 -6.92
CA GLU A 234 27.77 5.92 -8.23
C GLU A 234 28.23 6.82 -9.38
N THR A 235 28.26 8.14 -9.19
CA THR A 235 28.51 9.07 -10.30
C THR A 235 30.00 9.25 -10.60
N SER A 236 30.64 8.17 -11.07
CA SER A 236 32.03 8.16 -11.55
C SER A 236 32.08 8.25 -13.08
N GLY A 237 32.63 9.34 -13.63
CA GLY A 237 32.97 9.43 -15.07
C GLY A 237 31.96 10.14 -15.99
N VAL A 238 31.09 11.01 -15.48
CA VAL A 238 30.15 11.84 -16.27
C VAL A 238 30.58 13.32 -16.24
N ASN A 239 30.36 14.08 -17.33
CA ASN A 239 30.74 15.51 -17.44
C ASN A 239 30.06 16.43 -16.40
N LYS A 240 28.82 16.13 -15.99
CA LYS A 240 28.13 16.76 -14.87
C LYS A 240 27.72 15.69 -13.86
N LYS A 241 27.98 15.94 -12.57
CA LYS A 241 27.55 15.05 -11.49
C LYS A 241 26.07 15.27 -11.21
N LYS A 242 25.35 14.22 -10.82
CA LYS A 242 23.94 14.31 -10.45
C LYS A 242 23.82 14.47 -8.93
N ILE A 243 23.23 15.57 -8.48
CA ILE A 243 22.98 15.84 -7.06
C ILE A 243 21.54 15.51 -6.68
N PRO A 244 21.31 14.81 -5.56
CA PRO A 244 19.96 14.58 -5.05
C PRO A 244 19.48 15.78 -4.25
N VAL A 245 18.24 16.21 -4.47
CA VAL A 245 17.51 17.15 -3.60
C VAL A 245 16.31 16.42 -3.04
N PHE A 246 16.31 16.17 -1.73
CA PHE A 246 15.21 15.52 -1.04
C PHE A 246 14.21 16.59 -0.57
N ILE A 247 12.97 16.46 -1.02
CA ILE A 247 11.87 17.37 -0.70
C ILE A 247 10.83 16.56 0.07
N SER A 248 10.70 16.84 1.37
CA SER A 248 9.67 16.24 2.21
C SER A 248 8.35 17.02 2.13
N THR A 249 7.27 16.43 2.66
CA THR A 249 6.01 17.14 2.93
C THR A 249 6.23 18.45 3.69
N VAL A 250 7.21 18.48 4.61
CA VAL A 250 7.58 19.66 5.41
C VAL A 250 8.08 20.79 4.53
N ASP A 251 8.96 20.46 3.59
CA ASP A 251 9.62 21.42 2.72
C ASP A 251 8.62 22.04 1.75
N LEU A 252 7.68 21.24 1.24
CA LEU A 252 6.57 21.69 0.39
C LEU A 252 5.66 22.66 1.14
N ILE A 253 5.22 22.31 2.35
CA ILE A 253 4.33 23.18 3.14
C ILE A 253 5.03 24.49 3.47
N ALA A 254 6.28 24.44 3.93
CA ALA A 254 7.03 25.63 4.28
C ALA A 254 7.32 26.54 3.07
N SER A 255 7.22 25.98 1.86
CA SER A 255 7.40 26.68 0.58
C SER A 255 6.08 27.01 -0.11
N LYS A 256 4.95 26.94 0.63
CA LYS A 256 3.58 27.19 0.13
C LYS A 256 3.22 26.31 -1.08
N TYR A 257 3.62 25.05 -1.02
CA TYR A 257 3.40 24.01 -2.03
C TYR A 257 4.05 24.26 -3.40
N ASN A 258 4.95 25.23 -3.48
CA ASN A 258 5.71 25.52 -4.69
C ASN A 258 7.05 24.76 -4.66
N ILE A 259 7.28 23.94 -5.68
CA ILE A 259 8.44 23.07 -5.79
C ILE A 259 9.72 23.88 -5.99
N VAL A 260 9.69 24.93 -6.80
CA VAL A 260 10.87 25.78 -7.05
C VAL A 260 11.37 26.42 -5.76
N ASN A 261 10.45 26.95 -4.96
CA ASN A 261 10.77 27.52 -3.64
C ASN A 261 11.33 26.45 -2.69
N ALA A 262 10.80 25.23 -2.73
CA ALA A 262 11.30 24.13 -1.92
C ALA A 262 12.73 23.72 -2.30
N ILE A 263 13.02 23.61 -3.59
CA ILE A 263 14.38 23.31 -4.09
C ILE A 263 15.37 24.38 -3.62
N ASN A 264 15.06 25.66 -3.86
CA ASN A 264 15.91 26.77 -3.48
C ASN A 264 16.16 26.81 -1.96
N LYS A 265 15.13 26.50 -1.16
CA LYS A 265 15.25 26.39 0.29
C LYS A 265 16.16 25.24 0.72
N CYS A 266 16.05 24.06 0.08
CA CYS A 266 16.93 22.93 0.35
C CYS A 266 18.39 23.22 -0.03
N LEU A 267 18.60 24.09 -1.01
CA LEU A 267 19.92 24.54 -1.42
C LEU A 267 20.44 25.72 -0.59
N ASN A 268 19.67 26.31 0.34
CA ASN A 268 20.16 27.47 1.11
C ASN A 268 21.48 27.17 1.84
N GLY A 269 22.49 28.00 1.58
CA GLY A 269 23.87 27.79 2.05
C GLY A 269 24.79 27.13 1.02
N PHE A 270 24.25 26.70 -0.12
CA PHE A 270 24.96 26.14 -1.28
C PHE A 270 24.37 26.73 -2.58
N TYR A 271 25.17 26.94 -3.61
CA TYR A 271 24.74 27.48 -4.91
C TYR A 271 23.87 28.75 -4.78
N GLU A 272 24.14 29.56 -3.76
CA GLU A 272 23.37 30.75 -3.36
C GLU A 272 21.86 30.52 -3.14
N GLY A 273 21.45 29.29 -2.84
CA GLY A 273 20.03 28.93 -2.70
C GLY A 273 19.27 28.99 -4.03
N ASN A 274 19.95 28.78 -5.16
CA ASN A 274 19.35 28.86 -6.49
C ASN A 274 19.63 27.61 -7.32
N PHE A 275 18.56 26.88 -7.67
CA PHE A 275 18.67 25.65 -8.46
C PHE A 275 19.23 25.86 -9.87
N ILE A 276 19.05 27.05 -10.46
CA ILE A 276 19.59 27.37 -11.79
C ILE A 276 21.12 27.39 -11.72
N LYS A 277 21.69 27.98 -10.65
CA LYS A 277 23.15 27.97 -10.43
C LYS A 277 23.67 26.56 -10.22
N ALA A 278 22.95 25.75 -9.44
CA ALA A 278 23.31 24.34 -9.29
C ALA A 278 23.30 23.59 -10.63
N LEU A 279 22.37 23.91 -11.55
CA LEU A 279 22.31 23.31 -12.88
C LEU A 279 23.45 23.71 -13.83
N GLU A 280 24.15 24.82 -13.56
CA GLU A 280 25.29 25.24 -14.38
C GLU A 280 26.42 24.20 -14.31
N THR A 281 26.65 23.63 -13.13
CA THR A 281 27.75 22.69 -12.84
C THR A 281 27.28 21.25 -12.62
N ASN A 282 26.01 21.02 -12.26
CA ASN A 282 25.47 19.72 -11.90
C ASN A 282 24.15 19.39 -12.61
N ASP A 283 23.76 18.11 -12.61
CA ASP A 283 22.40 17.67 -12.90
C ASP A 283 21.63 17.50 -11.57
N ILE A 284 20.32 17.75 -11.55
CA ILE A 284 19.51 17.61 -10.34
C ILE A 284 18.58 16.39 -10.44
N LEU A 285 18.51 15.61 -9.36
CA LEU A 285 17.49 14.60 -9.11
C LEU A 285 16.60 15.05 -7.95
N LEU A 286 15.32 15.29 -8.20
CA LEU A 286 14.37 15.56 -7.12
C LEU A 286 13.84 14.25 -6.54
N LEU A 287 13.84 14.15 -5.23
CA LEU A 287 13.29 13.02 -4.48
C LEU A 287 12.16 13.57 -3.61
N VAL A 288 10.93 13.47 -4.11
CA VAL A 288 9.75 14.08 -3.50
C VAL A 288 9.00 13.01 -2.70
N ASP A 289 8.82 13.24 -1.41
CA ASP A 289 8.21 12.27 -0.52
C ASP A 289 6.77 12.65 -0.16
N SER A 290 5.86 11.67 -0.26
CA SER A 290 4.53 11.65 0.34
C SER A 290 3.60 12.80 -0.06
N ILE A 291 3.48 13.08 -1.37
CA ILE A 291 2.54 14.10 -1.89
C ILE A 291 1.07 13.70 -1.73
N ASP A 292 0.78 12.41 -1.50
CA ASP A 292 -0.56 11.87 -1.24
C ASP A 292 -1.17 12.35 0.08
N GLU A 293 -0.38 12.98 0.94
CA GLU A 293 -0.85 13.59 2.18
C GLU A 293 -1.58 14.94 1.98
N PHE A 294 -1.57 15.48 0.76
CA PHE A 294 -2.23 16.74 0.41
C PHE A 294 -3.57 16.53 -0.28
N ASP A 295 -4.41 17.56 -0.35
CA ASP A 295 -5.64 17.47 -1.16
C ASP A 295 -5.34 17.37 -2.67
N LYS A 296 -6.33 16.91 -3.45
CA LYS A 296 -6.17 16.70 -4.89
C LYS A 296 -5.79 17.97 -5.67
N LYS A 297 -6.19 19.16 -5.22
CA LYS A 297 -5.85 20.43 -5.90
C LYS A 297 -4.37 20.75 -5.73
N VAL A 298 -3.85 20.58 -4.52
CA VAL A 298 -2.42 20.78 -4.20
C VAL A 298 -1.56 19.73 -4.90
N GLN A 299 -1.97 18.45 -4.87
CA GLN A 299 -1.28 17.39 -5.59
C GLN A 299 -1.16 17.72 -7.08
N LYS A 300 -2.28 18.14 -7.71
CA LYS A 300 -2.30 18.57 -9.12
C LYS A 300 -1.32 19.71 -9.40
N SER A 301 -1.28 20.74 -8.55
CA SER A 301 -0.35 21.86 -8.70
C SER A 301 1.12 21.41 -8.69
N ILE A 302 1.48 20.56 -7.72
CA ILE A 302 2.84 20.04 -7.56
C ILE A 302 3.27 19.22 -8.80
N LEU A 303 2.38 18.37 -9.31
CA LEU A 303 2.67 17.54 -10.49
C LEU A 303 2.90 18.39 -11.75
N ILE A 304 2.12 19.45 -11.95
CA ILE A 304 2.29 20.38 -13.06
C ILE A 304 3.64 21.12 -12.96
N GLU A 305 4.03 21.56 -11.77
CA GLU A 305 5.34 22.19 -11.57
C GLU A 305 6.50 21.23 -11.83
N LEU A 306 6.39 19.97 -11.36
CA LEU A 306 7.38 18.93 -11.64
C LEU A 306 7.47 18.59 -13.14
N GLU A 307 6.33 18.57 -13.85
CA GLU A 307 6.30 18.42 -15.31
C GLU A 307 7.03 19.55 -16.03
N SER A 308 6.80 20.81 -15.63
CA SER A 308 7.52 21.97 -16.17
C SER A 308 9.02 21.86 -15.91
N LEU A 309 9.45 21.53 -14.69
CA LEU A 309 10.88 21.38 -14.38
C LEU A 309 11.57 20.29 -15.21
N PHE A 310 10.87 19.18 -15.48
CA PHE A 310 11.37 18.13 -16.36
C PHE A 310 11.42 18.57 -17.82
N ASN A 311 10.39 19.25 -18.31
CA ASN A 311 10.32 19.68 -19.71
C ASN A 311 11.33 20.79 -20.03
N ASP A 312 11.39 21.81 -19.17
CA ASP A 312 12.14 23.04 -19.38
C ASP A 312 13.62 22.89 -19.02
N TYR A 313 13.94 22.15 -17.94
CA TYR A 313 15.29 22.06 -17.39
C TYR A 313 15.87 20.64 -17.36
N LYS A 314 15.12 19.63 -17.80
CA LYS A 314 15.52 18.20 -17.77
C LYS A 314 15.85 17.68 -16.36
N ILE A 315 15.29 18.32 -15.33
CA ILE A 315 15.38 17.86 -13.95
C ILE A 315 14.52 16.60 -13.80
N ASN A 316 15.15 15.45 -13.54
CA ASN A 316 14.40 14.22 -13.28
C ASN A 316 13.89 14.18 -11.83
N TYR A 317 12.78 13.50 -11.58
CA TYR A 317 12.19 13.44 -10.25
C TYR A 317 11.51 12.09 -9.97
N PHE A 318 11.60 11.66 -8.71
CA PHE A 318 10.95 10.46 -8.21
C PHE A 318 10.03 10.81 -7.04
N ILE A 319 8.81 10.26 -7.05
CA ILE A 319 7.78 10.51 -6.05
C ILE A 319 7.53 9.25 -5.22
N GLY A 320 7.56 9.34 -3.90
CA GLY A 320 7.05 8.31 -2.99
C GLY A 320 5.59 8.58 -2.61
N THR A 321 4.71 7.57 -2.66
CA THR A 321 3.27 7.71 -2.32
C THR A 321 2.68 6.42 -1.71
N ARG A 322 1.57 6.48 -0.96
CA ARG A 322 0.89 5.27 -0.43
C ARG A 322 0.32 4.38 -1.54
N HIS A 323 -0.38 4.97 -2.51
CA HIS A 323 -1.07 4.24 -3.56
C HIS A 323 -0.83 4.87 -4.93
N ILE A 324 -0.90 4.04 -5.97
CA ILE A 324 -0.98 4.52 -7.35
C ILE A 324 -2.41 5.07 -7.52
N ASP A 325 -2.60 6.36 -7.31
CA ASP A 325 -3.85 7.01 -7.67
C ASP A 325 -3.93 7.09 -9.20
N ASN A 326 -4.99 6.54 -9.80
CA ASN A 326 -5.22 6.65 -11.25
C ASN A 326 -5.33 8.11 -11.70
N GLY A 327 -5.67 9.03 -10.78
CA GLY A 327 -5.73 10.47 -11.04
C GLY A 327 -4.38 11.14 -11.34
N PHE A 328 -3.23 10.51 -11.02
CA PHE A 328 -1.91 11.11 -11.33
C PHE A 328 -1.73 11.33 -12.84
N ASN A 329 -2.14 10.37 -13.68
CA ASN A 329 -2.06 10.49 -15.14
C ASN A 329 -3.13 11.41 -15.74
N GLU A 330 -4.20 11.74 -14.99
CA GLU A 330 -5.25 12.65 -15.48
C GLU A 330 -4.82 14.12 -15.44
N HIS A 331 -3.68 14.42 -14.80
CA HIS A 331 -3.25 15.78 -14.49
C HIS A 331 -2.00 16.25 -15.25
N ILE A 332 -1.27 15.33 -15.87
CA ILE A 332 0.00 15.58 -16.58
C ILE A 332 0.02 14.79 -17.88
N ASN A 333 0.70 15.31 -18.90
CA ASN A 333 0.78 14.68 -20.23
C ASN A 333 2.02 13.77 -20.40
N GLN A 334 2.98 13.86 -19.47
CA GLN A 334 4.20 13.06 -19.49
C GLN A 334 3.99 11.60 -19.06
N GLU A 335 4.73 10.69 -19.70
CA GLU A 335 4.73 9.27 -19.35
C GLU A 335 5.63 9.01 -18.12
N MET A 336 5.05 8.43 -17.07
CA MET A 336 5.76 8.08 -15.83
C MET A 336 6.02 6.58 -15.69
N ALA A 337 7.13 6.21 -15.04
CA ALA A 337 7.39 4.84 -14.64
C ALA A 337 6.76 4.53 -13.26
N TYR A 338 6.02 3.42 -13.17
CA TYR A 338 5.33 3.02 -11.94
C TYR A 338 6.00 1.82 -11.27
N PHE A 339 6.26 1.96 -9.98
CA PHE A 339 6.86 0.93 -9.13
C PHE A 339 6.02 0.69 -7.90
N ASN A 340 5.87 -0.58 -7.51
CA ASN A 340 5.23 -0.97 -6.27
C ASN A 340 6.29 -1.52 -5.29
N MET A 341 6.32 -0.98 -4.09
CA MET A 341 7.15 -1.40 -2.98
C MET A 341 6.38 -2.38 -2.12
N GLU A 342 6.89 -3.60 -2.01
CA GLU A 342 6.29 -4.65 -1.19
C GLU A 342 6.80 -4.60 0.25
N LYS A 343 5.97 -5.10 1.17
CA LYS A 343 6.33 -5.40 2.56
C LYS A 343 7.54 -6.33 2.63
N PHE A 344 8.26 -6.35 3.75
CA PHE A 344 9.35 -7.32 3.94
C PHE A 344 8.81 -8.74 3.83
N ASN A 345 9.50 -9.60 3.08
CA ASN A 345 9.20 -11.03 3.10
C ASN A 345 9.88 -11.74 4.28
N ASP A 346 9.53 -12.99 4.50
CA ASP A 346 10.14 -13.87 5.50
C ASP A 346 11.67 -13.87 5.48
N TYR A 347 12.29 -13.75 4.31
CA TYR A 347 13.75 -13.71 4.18
C TYR A 347 14.32 -12.40 4.74
N GLN A 348 13.73 -11.26 4.38
CA GLN A 348 14.12 -9.95 4.91
C GLN A 348 13.89 -9.85 6.42
N ILE A 349 12.77 -10.39 6.90
CA ILE A 349 12.47 -10.48 8.34
C ILE A 349 13.51 -11.35 9.06
N LYS A 350 13.81 -12.54 8.53
CA LYS A 350 14.83 -13.43 9.08
C LYS A 350 16.19 -12.75 9.10
N ASN A 351 16.58 -12.09 8.02
CA ASN A 351 17.84 -11.36 7.94
C ASN A 351 17.90 -10.22 8.96
N PHE A 352 16.80 -9.49 9.16
CA PHE A 352 16.70 -8.46 10.21
C PHE A 352 16.94 -9.07 11.59
N ILE A 353 16.16 -10.08 11.94
CA ILE A 353 16.16 -10.69 13.26
C ILE A 353 17.50 -11.37 13.54
N SER A 354 18.10 -12.05 12.56
CA SER A 354 19.42 -12.67 12.70
C SER A 354 20.54 -11.64 12.86
N LYS A 355 20.43 -10.44 12.24
CA LYS A 355 21.38 -9.35 12.49
C LYS A 355 21.17 -8.69 13.85
N PHE A 356 19.91 -8.56 14.29
CA PHE A 356 19.57 -7.98 15.58
C PHE A 356 19.98 -8.91 16.74
N PHE A 357 19.80 -10.22 16.58
CA PHE A 357 20.23 -11.29 17.49
C PHE A 357 21.32 -12.15 16.83
N PRO A 358 22.62 -11.78 16.97
CA PRO A 358 23.72 -12.56 16.42
C PRO A 358 23.79 -14.02 16.94
N ASN A 359 23.16 -14.29 18.09
CA ASN A 359 23.04 -15.62 18.67
C ASN A 359 21.86 -16.38 18.02
N GLY A 360 22.17 -17.40 17.21
CA GLY A 360 21.19 -18.10 16.36
C GLY A 360 19.94 -18.63 17.07
N SER A 361 20.06 -19.20 18.28
CA SER A 361 18.91 -19.77 19.00
C SER A 361 17.83 -18.75 19.37
N ARG A 362 18.19 -17.50 19.65
CA ARG A 362 17.22 -16.44 19.98
C ARG A 362 16.52 -15.91 18.74
N ALA A 363 17.28 -15.74 17.65
CA ALA A 363 16.72 -15.36 16.37
C ALA A 363 15.69 -16.39 15.89
N ASP A 364 16.03 -17.68 15.98
CA ASP A 364 15.15 -18.78 15.58
C ASP A 364 13.89 -18.85 16.47
N ASN A 365 14.01 -18.68 17.79
CA ASN A 365 12.85 -18.62 18.68
C ASN A 365 11.90 -17.45 18.34
N LEU A 366 12.44 -16.25 18.10
CA LEU A 366 11.62 -15.10 17.70
C LEU A 366 10.96 -15.33 16.34
N ILE A 367 11.70 -15.81 15.36
CA ILE A 367 11.17 -16.11 14.02
C ILE A 367 10.06 -17.15 14.10
N ASN A 368 10.28 -18.24 14.85
CA ASN A 368 9.29 -19.29 15.03
C ASN A 368 8.04 -18.74 15.70
N ALA A 369 8.19 -18.01 16.81
CA ALA A 369 7.05 -17.49 17.55
C ALA A 369 6.31 -16.36 16.79
N LEU A 370 7.01 -15.55 15.98
CA LEU A 370 6.41 -14.57 15.07
C LEU A 370 5.60 -15.22 13.95
N LYS A 371 6.11 -16.33 13.39
CA LYS A 371 5.43 -17.14 12.37
C LYS A 371 4.24 -17.88 12.95
N GLU A 372 4.41 -18.54 14.10
CA GLU A 372 3.36 -19.26 14.82
C GLU A 372 2.20 -18.35 15.22
N ASN A 373 2.48 -17.10 15.60
CA ASN A 373 1.45 -16.14 15.97
C ASN A 373 0.99 -15.25 14.80
N ARG A 374 1.58 -15.38 13.59
CA ARG A 374 1.33 -14.51 12.42
C ARG A 374 1.37 -13.02 12.78
N ILE A 375 2.22 -12.66 13.73
CA ILE A 375 2.37 -11.27 14.19
C ILE A 375 2.93 -10.41 13.07
N LEU A 376 3.82 -11.00 12.27
CA LEU A 376 4.39 -10.36 11.09
C LEU A 376 3.27 -9.99 10.11
N GLU A 377 2.32 -10.87 9.84
CA GLU A 377 1.24 -10.55 8.91
C GLU A 377 0.26 -9.46 9.43
N ARG A 378 0.22 -9.23 10.75
CA ARG A 378 -0.75 -8.35 11.44
C ARG A 378 -0.18 -6.99 11.80
N LEU A 379 1.11 -6.93 12.08
CA LEU A 379 1.81 -5.66 12.21
C LEU A 379 2.21 -5.21 10.81
N PRO A 380 2.31 -3.91 10.55
CA PRO A 380 3.06 -3.44 9.41
C PRO A 380 4.42 -4.16 9.43
N ILE A 381 4.74 -5.02 8.46
CA ILE A 381 6.07 -5.66 8.36
C ILE A 381 7.04 -4.60 7.86
N THR A 382 7.30 -3.68 8.77
CA THR A 382 8.10 -2.50 8.58
C THR A 382 9.33 -2.68 9.45
N PRO A 383 10.47 -2.13 9.04
CA PRO A 383 11.68 -2.12 9.86
C PRO A 383 11.40 -1.68 11.30
N LEU A 384 10.52 -0.69 11.50
CA LEU A 384 10.15 -0.17 12.80
C LEU A 384 9.42 -1.22 13.67
N SER A 385 8.38 -1.87 13.15
CA SER A 385 7.64 -2.87 13.91
C SER A 385 8.51 -4.08 14.27
N ILE A 386 9.36 -4.56 13.35
CA ILE A 386 10.29 -5.67 13.66
C ILE A 386 11.32 -5.25 14.71
N SER A 387 11.82 -4.02 14.64
CA SER A 387 12.74 -3.46 15.65
C SER A 387 12.09 -3.50 17.04
N LEU A 388 10.85 -3.02 17.15
CA LEU A 388 10.12 -2.96 18.41
C LEU A 388 9.81 -4.34 18.97
N ILE A 389 9.34 -5.29 18.15
CA ILE A 389 9.09 -6.68 18.59
C ILE A 389 10.39 -7.32 19.07
N SER A 390 11.50 -7.10 18.36
CA SER A 390 12.81 -7.63 18.77
C SER A 390 13.22 -7.09 20.13
N ILE A 391 12.95 -5.80 20.43
CA ILE A 391 13.20 -5.20 21.75
C ILE A 391 12.31 -5.84 22.83
N LEU A 392 11.00 -5.96 22.59
CA LEU A 392 10.08 -6.58 23.55
C LEU A 392 10.47 -8.03 23.85
N PHE A 393 10.84 -8.78 22.82
CA PHE A 393 11.26 -10.17 22.97
C PHE A 393 12.53 -10.30 23.83
N GLU A 394 13.47 -9.37 23.69
CA GLU A 394 14.67 -9.31 24.52
C GLU A 394 14.35 -8.95 25.98
N GLU A 395 13.41 -8.02 26.22
CA GLU A 395 13.05 -7.56 27.56
C GLU A 395 12.12 -8.50 28.34
N LYS A 396 11.25 -9.26 27.65
CA LYS A 396 10.25 -10.17 28.28
C LYS A 396 10.71 -11.63 28.39
N ASN A 397 12.02 -11.89 28.56
CA ASN A 397 12.57 -13.24 28.66
C ASN A 397 12.11 -14.20 27.54
N PHE A 398 11.95 -13.69 26.31
CA PHE A 398 11.60 -14.48 25.13
C PHE A 398 10.16 -15.04 25.08
N GLU A 399 9.21 -14.46 25.82
CA GLU A 399 7.78 -14.75 25.63
C GLU A 399 7.12 -13.79 24.64
N ILE A 400 6.28 -14.32 23.73
CA ILE A 400 5.55 -13.53 22.75
C ILE A 400 4.06 -13.42 23.16
N PRO A 401 3.47 -12.21 23.08
CA PRO A 401 2.05 -12.04 23.35
C PRO A 401 1.16 -12.71 22.30
N ALA A 402 0.01 -13.26 22.71
CA ALA A 402 -0.87 -14.07 21.86
C ALA A 402 -1.63 -13.25 20.79
N THR A 403 -1.92 -11.98 21.07
CA THR A 403 -2.65 -11.08 20.15
C THR A 403 -1.89 -9.81 19.81
N ILE A 404 -2.26 -9.15 18.71
CA ILE A 404 -1.69 -7.84 18.34
C ILE A 404 -1.97 -6.78 19.42
N SER A 405 -3.14 -6.83 20.07
CA SER A 405 -3.49 -5.94 21.17
C SER A 405 -2.53 -6.10 22.35
N ASP A 406 -2.16 -7.34 22.70
CA ASP A 406 -1.21 -7.59 23.78
C ASP A 406 0.20 -7.07 23.43
N ILE A 407 0.58 -7.08 22.15
CA ILE A 407 1.85 -6.50 21.69
C ILE A 407 1.86 -4.98 21.89
N TYR A 408 0.78 -4.30 21.49
CA TYR A 408 0.67 -2.85 21.70
C TYR A 408 0.53 -2.48 23.18
N ASP A 409 -0.11 -3.32 24.00
CA ASP A 409 -0.15 -3.12 25.45
C ASP A 409 1.24 -3.15 26.07
N ASN A 410 2.05 -4.12 25.65
CA ASN A 410 3.44 -4.20 26.08
C ASN A 410 4.29 -3.04 25.53
N PHE A 411 4.08 -2.62 24.27
CA PHE A 411 4.75 -1.43 23.73
C PHE A 411 4.37 -0.16 24.47
N ASN A 412 3.10 0.03 24.81
CA ASN A 412 2.61 1.17 25.55
C ASN A 412 3.28 1.23 26.94
N GLN A 413 3.35 0.10 27.65
CA GLN A 413 4.08 0.00 28.91
C GLN A 413 5.57 0.33 28.75
N LEU A 414 6.21 -0.18 27.69
CA LEU A 414 7.63 0.07 27.41
C LEU A 414 7.92 1.55 27.12
N LEU A 415 7.14 2.15 26.22
CA LEU A 415 7.36 3.52 25.73
C LEU A 415 7.01 4.56 26.79
N LEU A 416 6.00 4.30 27.63
CA LEU A 416 5.57 5.22 28.67
C LEU A 416 6.26 5.00 30.03
N GLY A 417 6.82 3.81 30.27
CA GLY A 417 7.25 3.32 31.59
C GLY A 417 8.76 3.22 31.85
N LYS A 418 9.64 3.74 30.99
CA LYS A 418 11.10 3.62 31.22
C LYS A 418 11.60 4.43 32.43
N THR A 419 12.55 3.79 33.13
CA THR A 419 13.18 4.15 34.42
C THR A 419 14.57 4.78 34.32
N ASN A 420 15.12 4.99 33.12
CA ASN A 420 16.43 5.64 32.97
C ASN A 420 16.27 7.16 32.99
N VAL A 421 16.81 7.76 34.05
CA VAL A 421 16.48 9.09 34.56
C VAL A 421 17.22 10.19 33.80
N GLU A 422 16.47 11.01 33.07
CA GLU A 422 16.96 12.30 32.55
C GLU A 422 16.02 13.48 32.87
N SER A 423 14.72 13.27 33.18
CA SER A 423 13.78 14.37 33.48
C SER A 423 12.74 14.09 34.58
N ARG A 424 12.21 15.15 35.21
CA ARG A 424 11.15 15.05 36.25
C ARG A 424 9.80 14.59 35.69
N PHE A 425 9.56 14.76 34.39
CA PHE A 425 8.31 14.38 33.72
C PHE A 425 8.21 12.87 33.45
N GLU A 426 9.31 12.13 33.55
CA GLU A 426 9.32 10.67 33.40
C GLU A 426 8.54 9.97 34.53
N PHE A 427 8.50 10.56 35.73
CA PHE A 427 7.81 10.05 36.93
C PHE A 427 6.29 10.24 36.92
N ILE A 428 5.74 10.96 35.94
CA ILE A 428 4.29 11.13 35.83
C ILE A 428 3.63 9.80 35.47
N ASP A 429 2.50 9.52 36.11
CA ASP A 429 1.73 8.29 35.93
C ASP A 429 1.51 7.98 34.44
N ILE A 430 1.83 6.74 34.06
CA ILE A 430 1.57 6.17 32.74
C ILE A 430 0.12 6.39 32.34
N ASN A 431 -0.83 6.29 33.27
CA ASN A 431 -2.25 6.53 33.02
C ASN A 431 -2.52 7.96 32.55
N PHE A 432 -1.78 8.95 33.05
CA PHE A 432 -1.94 10.35 32.63
C PHE A 432 -1.38 10.58 31.23
N LYS A 433 -0.21 10.00 30.92
CA LYS A 433 0.37 10.00 29.56
C LYS A 433 -0.59 9.33 28.58
N GLU A 434 -1.09 8.15 28.93
CA GLU A 434 -2.05 7.39 28.13
C GLU A 434 -3.34 8.18 27.90
N ARG A 435 -3.86 8.88 28.93
CA ARG A 435 -5.08 9.69 28.81
C ARG A 435 -4.96 10.78 27.75
N ILE A 436 -3.82 11.46 27.69
CA ILE A 436 -3.57 12.52 26.69
C ILE A 436 -3.50 11.89 25.29
N LEU A 437 -2.75 10.81 25.14
CA LEU A 437 -2.57 10.13 23.87
C LEU A 437 -3.90 9.53 23.34
N SER A 438 -4.67 8.87 24.20
CA SER A 438 -5.97 8.29 23.87
C SER A 438 -6.98 9.36 23.46
N HIS A 439 -7.06 10.44 24.23
CA HIS A 439 -8.00 11.53 23.94
C HIS A 439 -7.66 12.22 22.61
N TYR A 440 -6.37 12.44 22.34
CA TYR A 440 -5.94 13.01 21.08
C TYR A 440 -6.17 12.09 19.90
N ALA A 441 -5.93 10.78 20.04
CA ALA A 441 -6.16 9.80 18.99
C ALA A 441 -7.62 9.78 18.53
N LEU A 442 -8.57 9.79 19.47
CA LEU A 442 -9.99 9.84 19.12
C LEU A 442 -10.36 11.16 18.44
N HIS A 443 -9.80 12.29 18.88
CA HIS A 443 -10.01 13.58 18.23
C HIS A 443 -9.56 13.54 16.76
N VAL A 444 -8.35 13.03 16.49
CA VAL A 444 -7.84 12.89 15.12
C VAL A 444 -8.67 11.90 14.31
N MET A 445 -9.06 10.76 14.89
CA MET A 445 -9.86 9.75 14.18
C MET A 445 -11.25 10.26 13.77
N THR A 446 -11.82 11.16 14.57
CA THR A 446 -13.17 11.73 14.33
C THR A 446 -13.16 13.05 13.56
N SER A 447 -11.99 13.65 13.32
CA SER A 447 -11.89 14.87 12.52
C SER A 447 -12.05 14.56 11.03
N GLU A 448 -12.63 15.50 10.29
CA GLU A 448 -12.75 15.39 8.84
C GLU A 448 -11.35 15.25 8.22
N ASN A 449 -11.17 14.23 7.37
CA ASN A 449 -9.87 13.87 6.77
C ASN A 449 -8.74 13.55 7.78
N LYS A 450 -9.08 13.25 9.04
CA LYS A 450 -8.11 12.91 10.10
C LYS A 450 -7.01 13.97 10.28
N VAL A 451 -7.35 15.24 10.10
CA VAL A 451 -6.41 16.37 10.17
C VAL A 451 -5.87 16.49 11.61
N PRO A 452 -4.53 16.47 11.82
CA PRO A 452 -3.94 16.68 13.13
C PRO A 452 -3.98 18.15 13.55
N LEU A 453 -4.03 18.40 14.86
CA LEU A 453 -3.95 19.74 15.42
C LEU A 453 -2.55 20.34 15.25
N THR A 454 -2.48 21.66 15.14
CA THR A 454 -1.22 22.38 15.32
C THR A 454 -0.73 22.28 16.77
N LYS A 455 0.55 22.60 17.01
CA LYS A 455 1.15 22.62 18.35
C LYS A 455 0.38 23.54 19.29
N ASP A 456 0.01 24.71 18.82
CA ASP A 456 -0.75 25.68 19.61
C ASP A 456 -2.18 25.20 19.85
N GLU A 457 -2.86 24.69 18.82
CA GLU A 457 -4.20 24.09 18.97
C GLU A 457 -4.19 22.88 19.90
N PHE A 458 -3.15 22.05 19.86
CA PHE A 458 -2.97 20.89 20.73
C PHE A 458 -2.83 21.31 22.19
N ILE A 459 -2.03 22.36 22.47
CA ILE A 459 -1.90 22.94 23.81
C ILE A 459 -3.23 23.53 24.27
N VAL A 460 -3.91 24.32 23.42
CA VAL A 460 -5.23 24.91 23.73
C VAL A 460 -6.27 23.84 23.99
N PHE A 461 -6.28 22.78 23.16
CA PHE A 461 -7.18 21.63 23.29
C PHE A 461 -7.04 20.96 24.66
N PHE A 462 -5.81 20.69 25.10
CA PHE A 462 -5.57 20.07 26.41
C PHE A 462 -5.74 21.03 27.59
N ASN A 463 -5.38 22.30 27.45
CA ASN A 463 -5.67 23.32 28.46
C ASN A 463 -7.19 23.40 28.73
N LYS A 464 -8.01 23.47 27.68
CA LYS A 464 -9.47 23.45 27.80
C LYS A 464 -9.98 22.13 28.38
N TYR A 465 -9.39 21.00 27.99
CA TYR A 465 -9.80 19.69 28.48
C TYR A 465 -9.55 19.50 29.99
N PHE A 466 -8.48 20.10 30.53
CA PHE A 466 -8.07 20.01 31.93
C PHE A 466 -8.47 21.21 32.81
N GLU A 467 -9.02 22.29 32.23
CA GLU A 467 -9.38 23.55 32.93
C GLU A 467 -10.16 23.34 34.24
N ASN A 468 -11.06 22.33 34.28
CA ASN A 468 -11.88 22.01 35.46
C ASN A 468 -11.59 20.60 36.01
N LYS A 469 -10.36 20.09 35.87
CA LYS A 469 -9.98 18.74 36.31
C LYS A 469 -8.70 18.77 37.15
N THR A 470 -8.66 17.92 38.17
CA THR A 470 -7.42 17.66 38.91
C THR A 470 -6.42 16.95 38.00
N GLN A 471 -5.22 17.50 37.89
CA GLN A 471 -4.10 16.89 37.15
C GLN A 471 -2.92 16.63 38.09
N PRO A 472 -2.07 15.61 37.83
CA PRO A 472 -0.90 15.28 38.65
C PRO A 472 0.27 16.28 38.44
N LEU A 473 0.02 17.38 37.75
CA LEU A 473 0.98 18.42 37.37
C LEU A 473 0.67 19.71 38.14
N ALA A 474 1.70 20.50 38.44
CA ALA A 474 1.49 21.89 38.85
C ALA A 474 0.76 22.68 37.73
N GLU A 475 -0.04 23.69 38.10
CA GLU A 475 -0.90 24.45 37.16
C GLU A 475 -0.15 25.01 35.94
N ASP A 476 1.13 25.36 36.10
CA ASP A 476 1.98 25.94 35.05
C ASP A 476 2.75 24.91 34.21
N LYS A 477 2.66 23.61 34.54
CA LYS A 477 3.51 22.56 33.95
C LYS A 477 2.86 21.72 32.86
N LEU A 478 1.56 21.87 32.60
CA LEU A 478 0.86 21.11 31.57
C LEU A 478 1.48 21.34 30.18
N GLN A 479 1.74 22.59 29.80
CA GLN A 479 2.32 22.89 28.50
C GLN A 479 3.72 22.26 28.33
N GLU A 480 4.60 22.40 29.32
CA GLU A 480 5.94 21.78 29.28
C GLU A 480 5.84 20.25 29.13
N PHE A 481 4.88 19.63 29.82
CA PHE A 481 4.65 18.19 29.72
C PHE A 481 4.11 17.74 28.36
N LEU A 482 3.19 18.51 27.76
CA LEU A 482 2.68 18.25 26.42
C LEU A 482 3.80 18.30 25.38
N LEU A 483 4.71 19.27 25.49
CA LEU A 483 5.89 19.36 24.63
C LEU A 483 6.84 18.19 24.86
N PHE A 484 7.04 17.80 26.13
CA PHE A 484 7.82 16.62 26.48
C PHE A 484 7.26 15.36 25.79
N LEU A 485 5.93 15.16 25.78
CA LEU A 485 5.31 14.01 25.11
C LEU A 485 5.61 13.97 23.61
N ILE A 486 5.59 15.14 22.95
CA ILE A 486 5.85 15.26 21.52
C ILE A 486 7.32 15.01 21.17
N GLU A 487 8.25 15.39 22.05
CA GLU A 487 9.68 15.34 21.77
C GLU A 487 10.33 14.01 22.23
N ASN A 488 9.82 13.38 23.30
CA ASN A 488 10.57 12.35 24.03
C ASN A 488 9.94 10.95 24.04
N THR A 489 8.64 10.79 23.74
CA THR A 489 7.98 9.48 23.82
C THR A 489 8.19 8.61 22.57
N GLY A 490 8.47 9.24 21.43
CA GLY A 490 8.50 8.58 20.13
C GLY A 490 7.13 8.12 19.61
N ILE A 491 6.04 8.45 20.31
CA ILE A 491 4.65 8.16 19.91
C ILE A 491 4.08 9.33 19.11
N LEU A 492 4.25 10.54 19.64
CA LEU A 492 3.93 11.79 18.94
C LEU A 492 5.20 12.40 18.36
N PHE A 493 5.03 13.25 17.35
CA PHE A 493 6.08 14.12 16.85
C PHE A 493 5.47 15.38 16.23
N LEU A 494 6.27 16.45 16.13
CA LEU A 494 5.90 17.62 15.33
C LEU A 494 6.19 17.34 13.86
N LYS A 495 5.13 17.08 13.09
CA LYS A 495 5.21 17.10 11.63
C LYS A 495 5.29 18.56 11.17
N ASN A 496 6.31 18.85 10.37
CA ASN A 496 6.60 20.19 9.86
C ASN A 496 6.86 21.25 10.94
N GLY A 497 7.25 20.85 12.15
CA GLY A 497 7.38 21.75 13.30
C GLY A 497 6.06 22.38 13.77
N LYS A 498 4.93 22.03 13.14
CA LYS A 498 3.63 22.68 13.32
C LYS A 498 2.55 21.72 13.79
N TYR A 499 2.37 20.56 13.16
CA TYR A 499 1.25 19.66 13.47
C TYR A 499 1.69 18.55 14.41
N VAL A 500 0.91 18.26 15.45
CA VAL A 500 1.18 17.16 16.38
C VAL A 500 0.60 15.90 15.77
N GLN A 501 1.43 14.95 15.34
CA GLN A 501 0.95 13.72 14.71
C GLN A 501 1.46 12.48 15.44
N PHE A 502 0.66 11.41 15.40
CA PHE A 502 1.14 10.08 15.73
C PHE A 502 2.21 9.65 14.73
N LYS A 503 3.33 9.15 15.23
CA LYS A 503 4.45 8.69 14.42
C LYS A 503 4.07 7.54 13.49
N HIS A 504 3.06 6.77 13.87
CA HIS A 504 2.49 5.72 13.05
C HIS A 504 0.98 5.63 13.28
N ASP A 505 0.22 5.37 12.22
CA ASP A 505 -1.26 5.28 12.25
C ASP A 505 -1.73 4.22 13.25
N SER A 506 -0.99 3.11 13.40
CA SER A 506 -1.34 2.07 14.38
C SER A 506 -1.30 2.50 15.85
N PHE A 507 -0.45 3.48 16.22
CA PHE A 507 -0.51 4.06 17.56
C PHE A 507 -1.79 4.87 17.73
N MET A 508 -2.16 5.67 16.73
CA MET A 508 -3.43 6.39 16.72
C MET A 508 -4.60 5.41 16.83
N GLU A 509 -4.62 4.34 16.06
CA GLU A 509 -5.68 3.32 16.09
C GLU A 509 -5.81 2.65 17.47
N TYR A 510 -4.67 2.30 18.06
CA TYR A 510 -4.58 1.70 19.40
C TYR A 510 -5.05 2.65 20.50
N TYR A 511 -4.59 3.90 20.49
CA TYR A 511 -4.98 4.91 21.48
C TYR A 511 -6.44 5.35 21.31
N CYS A 512 -6.96 5.39 20.08
CA CYS A 512 -8.38 5.59 19.81
C CYS A 512 -9.22 4.47 20.43
N ALA A 513 -8.79 3.21 20.26
CA ALA A 513 -9.44 2.07 20.89
C ALA A 513 -9.42 2.15 22.42
N ILE A 514 -8.30 2.57 23.03
CA ILE A 514 -8.22 2.82 24.48
C ILE A 514 -9.22 3.88 24.92
N GLU A 515 -9.33 4.98 24.18
CA GLU A 515 -10.22 6.09 24.54
C GLU A 515 -11.68 5.64 24.58
N ILE A 516 -12.14 4.97 23.52
CA ILE A 516 -13.49 4.44 23.44
C ILE A 516 -13.70 3.37 24.52
N PHE A 517 -12.68 2.54 24.79
CA PHE A 517 -12.77 1.49 25.79
C PHE A 517 -12.82 2.00 27.24
N LYS A 518 -11.93 2.89 27.64
CA LYS A 518 -11.81 3.33 29.04
C LYS A 518 -12.70 4.52 29.37
N HIS A 519 -13.03 5.38 28.40
CA HIS A 519 -13.54 6.72 28.68
C HIS A 519 -14.78 7.13 27.88
N GLN A 520 -14.97 6.63 26.66
CA GLN A 520 -16.07 7.06 25.76
C GLN A 520 -16.80 5.86 25.15
N ARG A 521 -17.36 4.99 26.00
CA ARG A 521 -18.08 3.76 25.59
C ARG A 521 -19.28 4.05 24.69
N ASP A 522 -19.90 5.20 24.87
CA ASP A 522 -21.00 5.73 24.06
C ASP A 522 -20.61 5.91 22.58
N LYS A 523 -19.32 6.02 22.28
CA LYS A 523 -18.78 6.15 20.92
C LYS A 523 -18.42 4.83 20.25
N GLU A 524 -18.79 3.68 20.82
CA GLU A 524 -18.59 2.36 20.20
C GLU A 524 -19.18 2.29 18.78
N SER A 525 -20.26 3.02 18.49
CA SER A 525 -20.89 3.06 17.16
C SER A 525 -19.94 3.50 16.04
N TYR A 526 -18.98 4.39 16.31
CA TYR A 526 -18.00 4.82 15.30
C TYR A 526 -17.16 3.64 14.77
N LEU A 527 -16.81 2.68 15.65
CA LEU A 527 -16.07 1.48 15.29
C LEU A 527 -16.90 0.56 14.39
N VAL A 528 -18.21 0.52 14.61
CA VAL A 528 -19.16 -0.31 13.85
C VAL A 528 -19.48 0.33 12.49
N ASP A 529 -19.88 1.59 12.50
CA ASP A 529 -20.37 2.29 11.31
C ASP A 529 -19.28 2.45 10.25
N ASN A 530 -18.03 2.60 10.70
CA ASN A 530 -16.85 2.77 9.85
C ASN A 530 -16.00 1.51 9.73
N PHE A 531 -16.52 0.31 10.04
CA PHE A 531 -15.71 -0.92 10.09
C PHE A 531 -15.02 -1.31 8.77
N PHE A 532 -15.41 -0.74 7.63
CA PHE A 532 -14.71 -0.95 6.35
C PHE A 532 -13.56 0.04 6.10
N ASP A 533 -13.45 1.13 6.89
CA ASP A 533 -12.26 1.99 6.90
C ASP A 533 -11.13 1.26 7.65
N PRO A 534 -9.92 1.15 7.06
CA PRO A 534 -8.83 0.40 7.66
C PRO A 534 -8.44 0.87 9.07
N ASN A 535 -8.43 2.19 9.33
CA ASN A 535 -8.03 2.69 10.65
C ASN A 535 -9.11 2.36 11.70
N TRP A 536 -10.38 2.56 11.36
CA TRP A 536 -11.50 2.22 12.25
C TRP A 536 -11.61 0.72 12.50
N GLN A 537 -11.36 -0.11 11.47
CA GLN A 537 -11.31 -1.56 11.60
C GLN A 537 -10.19 -2.01 12.55
N ASN A 538 -8.99 -1.45 12.42
CA ASN A 538 -7.88 -1.74 13.32
C ASN A 538 -8.19 -1.29 14.75
N SER A 539 -8.77 -0.09 14.93
CA SER A 539 -9.27 0.36 16.23
C SER A 539 -10.32 -0.58 16.82
N ALA A 540 -11.24 -1.11 16.00
CA ALA A 540 -12.24 -2.09 16.44
C ALA A 540 -11.59 -3.40 16.93
N ILE A 541 -10.53 -3.87 16.25
CA ILE A 541 -9.77 -5.05 16.65
C ILE A 541 -9.02 -4.80 17.97
N PHE A 542 -8.38 -3.63 18.12
CA PHE A 542 -7.74 -3.24 19.38
C PHE A 542 -8.74 -3.14 20.52
N TYR A 543 -9.89 -2.52 20.27
CA TYR A 543 -10.99 -2.34 21.22
C TYR A 543 -11.52 -3.69 21.72
N ALA A 544 -11.77 -4.61 20.80
CA ALA A 544 -12.17 -5.98 21.10
C ALA A 544 -11.12 -6.71 21.94
N GLY A 545 -9.84 -6.59 21.58
CA GLY A 545 -8.73 -7.24 22.28
C GLY A 545 -8.51 -6.76 23.73
N LYS A 546 -9.08 -5.63 24.13
CA LYS A 546 -9.03 -5.17 25.53
C LYS A 546 -9.88 -6.01 26.48
N SER A 547 -11.04 -6.48 26.02
CA SER A 547 -11.94 -7.36 26.80
C SER A 547 -11.74 -8.84 26.45
N ARG A 548 -11.47 -9.14 25.17
CA ARG A 548 -11.39 -10.50 24.57
C ARG A 548 -12.73 -11.27 24.58
N ASP A 549 -13.70 -10.77 25.33
CA ASP A 549 -15.09 -11.22 25.37
C ASP A 549 -16.03 -10.03 25.16
N MET A 550 -16.67 -9.94 23.98
CA MET A 550 -17.59 -8.83 23.61
C MET A 550 -18.70 -9.31 22.64
N PRO A 551 -19.67 -10.12 23.09
CA PRO A 551 -20.70 -10.71 22.22
C PRO A 551 -21.54 -9.67 21.48
N GLN A 552 -22.04 -8.64 22.18
CA GLN A 552 -22.87 -7.59 21.57
C GLN A 552 -22.12 -6.77 20.52
N PHE A 553 -20.82 -6.53 20.73
CA PHE A 553 -20.00 -5.82 19.76
C PHE A 553 -19.80 -6.68 18.50
N LEU A 554 -19.54 -7.98 18.66
CA LEU A 554 -19.39 -8.91 17.56
C LEU A 554 -20.66 -9.03 16.72
N GLU A 555 -21.85 -9.05 17.35
CA GLU A 555 -23.13 -9.06 16.65
C GLU A 555 -23.30 -7.81 15.78
N LYS A 556 -23.08 -6.62 16.34
CA LYS A 556 -23.15 -5.34 15.59
C LYS A 556 -22.21 -5.31 14.39
N ILE A 557 -20.96 -5.79 14.55
CA ILE A 557 -20.01 -5.90 13.44
C ILE A 557 -20.48 -6.93 12.41
N THR A 558 -21.02 -8.06 12.86
CA THR A 558 -21.55 -9.10 11.96
C THR A 558 -22.67 -8.55 11.10
N ASP A 559 -23.60 -7.78 11.68
CA ASP A 559 -24.68 -7.12 10.95
C ASP A 559 -24.17 -6.07 9.95
N LYS A 560 -23.18 -5.27 10.35
CA LYS A 560 -22.52 -4.31 9.44
C LYS A 560 -21.91 -5.03 8.23
N VAL A 561 -21.19 -6.13 8.47
CA VAL A 561 -20.49 -6.89 7.43
C VAL A 561 -21.48 -7.65 6.53
N LYS A 562 -22.59 -8.13 7.08
CA LYS A 562 -23.68 -8.77 6.33
C LYS A 562 -24.27 -7.84 5.26
N ASN A 563 -24.31 -6.55 5.55
CA ASN A 563 -24.81 -5.49 4.65
C ASN A 563 -23.73 -4.91 3.71
N ALA A 564 -22.54 -5.53 3.66
CA ALA A 564 -21.56 -5.19 2.62
C ALA A 564 -22.17 -5.40 1.23
N ASN A 565 -21.84 -4.50 0.30
CA ASN A 565 -22.49 -4.43 -1.01
C ASN A 565 -21.50 -4.15 -2.15
N ASN A 566 -20.19 -4.23 -1.94
CA ASN A 566 -19.22 -4.02 -3.01
C ASN A 566 -17.94 -4.82 -2.73
N LEU A 567 -17.09 -4.95 -3.75
CA LEU A 567 -15.90 -5.79 -3.69
C LEU A 567 -14.94 -5.40 -2.56
N ASN A 568 -14.68 -4.09 -2.39
CA ASN A 568 -13.76 -3.59 -1.36
C ASN A 568 -14.28 -3.92 0.04
N ASN A 569 -15.58 -3.70 0.28
CA ASN A 569 -16.23 -4.02 1.55
C ASN A 569 -16.28 -5.54 1.80
N TYR A 570 -16.36 -6.38 0.76
CA TYR A 570 -16.27 -7.83 0.92
C TYR A 570 -14.88 -8.27 1.37
N PHE A 571 -13.82 -7.77 0.74
CA PHE A 571 -12.46 -8.07 1.19
C PHE A 571 -12.21 -7.53 2.60
N GLY A 572 -12.53 -6.25 2.84
CA GLY A 572 -12.40 -5.61 4.14
C GLY A 572 -13.19 -6.32 5.25
N GLY A 573 -14.42 -6.78 4.96
CA GLY A 573 -15.24 -7.52 5.92
C GLY A 573 -14.70 -8.91 6.26
N VAL A 574 -14.19 -9.65 5.27
CA VAL A 574 -13.57 -10.97 5.49
C VAL A 574 -12.31 -10.84 6.34
N MET A 575 -11.45 -9.88 6.03
CA MET A 575 -10.24 -9.58 6.80
C MET A 575 -10.58 -9.13 8.22
N GLY A 576 -11.49 -8.16 8.34
CA GLY A 576 -11.91 -7.59 9.61
C GLY A 576 -12.52 -8.63 10.55
N ILE A 577 -13.46 -9.47 10.08
CA ILE A 577 -14.01 -10.57 10.89
C ILE A 577 -12.90 -11.56 11.26
N GLY A 578 -12.06 -11.95 10.31
CA GLY A 578 -10.95 -12.88 10.56
C GLY A 578 -10.10 -12.44 11.75
N TYR A 579 -9.69 -11.17 11.81
CA TYR A 579 -8.90 -10.64 12.92
C TYR A 579 -9.71 -10.35 14.18
N LEU A 580 -10.93 -9.83 14.05
CA LEU A 580 -11.81 -9.56 15.18
C LEU A 580 -12.10 -10.83 15.98
N LEU A 581 -12.37 -11.95 15.29
CA LEU A 581 -12.58 -13.25 15.95
C LEU A 581 -11.35 -13.73 16.72
N GLN A 582 -10.15 -13.38 16.29
CA GLN A 582 -8.91 -13.74 16.99
C GLN A 582 -8.71 -12.88 18.24
N ALA A 583 -9.08 -11.59 18.17
CA ALA A 583 -9.09 -10.71 19.33
C ALA A 583 -10.14 -11.15 20.36
N LEU A 584 -11.30 -11.63 19.88
CA LEU A 584 -12.44 -12.10 20.68
C LEU A 584 -12.39 -13.60 21.01
N TYR A 585 -11.20 -14.13 21.33
CA TYR A 585 -11.03 -15.57 21.51
C TYR A 585 -11.77 -16.15 22.74
N GLN A 586 -12.28 -15.31 23.65
CA GLN A 586 -13.09 -15.72 24.80
C GLN A 586 -14.60 -15.56 24.56
N THR A 587 -15.02 -14.91 23.47
CA THR A 587 -16.45 -14.80 23.10
C THR A 587 -17.01 -16.16 22.69
N ASP A 588 -18.31 -16.35 22.92
CA ASP A 588 -19.05 -17.57 22.58
C ASP A 588 -18.74 -18.06 21.15
N ASN A 589 -18.35 -19.33 21.01
CA ASN A 589 -17.95 -19.91 19.73
C ASN A 589 -19.11 -20.06 18.73
N VAL A 590 -20.37 -20.07 19.18
CA VAL A 590 -21.57 -20.05 18.33
C VAL A 590 -21.70 -18.69 17.65
N LEU A 591 -21.57 -17.59 18.41
CA LEU A 591 -21.57 -16.24 17.83
C LEU A 591 -20.38 -16.05 16.88
N ARG A 592 -19.18 -16.49 17.30
CA ARG A 592 -17.98 -16.44 16.44
C ARG A 592 -18.16 -17.26 15.16
N LYS A 593 -18.84 -18.40 15.22
CA LYS A 593 -19.20 -19.22 14.05
C LYS A 593 -20.16 -18.46 13.14
N ASP A 594 -21.17 -17.78 13.66
CA ASP A 594 -22.13 -17.02 12.85
C ASP A 594 -21.46 -15.83 12.11
N SER A 595 -20.54 -15.13 12.77
CA SER A 595 -19.70 -14.12 12.11
C SER A 595 -18.81 -14.74 11.02
N LEU A 596 -18.23 -15.91 11.30
CA LEU A 596 -17.40 -16.64 10.33
C LEU A 596 -18.22 -17.08 9.10
N LEU A 597 -19.43 -17.59 9.29
CA LEU A 597 -20.34 -17.93 8.20
C LEU A 597 -20.74 -16.68 7.39
N THR A 598 -20.92 -15.54 8.05
CA THR A 598 -21.14 -14.25 7.39
C THR A 598 -19.95 -13.87 6.51
N ALA A 599 -18.73 -13.94 7.03
CA ALA A 599 -17.50 -13.73 6.27
C ALA A 599 -17.39 -14.71 5.07
N LEU A 600 -17.71 -15.99 5.28
CA LEU A 600 -17.67 -17.00 4.23
C LEU A 600 -18.66 -16.68 3.11
N ASN A 601 -19.86 -16.19 3.44
CA ASN A 601 -20.89 -15.80 2.48
C ASN A 601 -20.48 -14.58 1.64
N ILE A 602 -20.00 -13.51 2.27
CA ILE A 602 -19.50 -12.33 1.52
C ILE A 602 -18.24 -12.67 0.71
N ASN A 603 -17.45 -13.65 1.15
CA ASN A 603 -16.31 -14.10 0.38
C ASN A 603 -16.76 -14.84 -0.90
N ILE A 604 -17.89 -15.56 -0.90
CA ILE A 604 -18.49 -16.08 -2.14
C ILE A 604 -18.94 -14.94 -3.07
N LYS A 605 -19.54 -13.87 -2.53
CA LYS A 605 -19.90 -12.69 -3.33
C LYS A 605 -18.67 -12.03 -3.97
N SER A 606 -17.55 -11.95 -3.23
CA SER A 606 -16.29 -11.45 -3.79
C SER A 606 -15.77 -12.31 -4.95
N TYR A 607 -15.95 -13.64 -4.92
CA TYR A 607 -15.61 -14.51 -6.04
C TYR A 607 -16.43 -14.18 -7.30
N GLU A 608 -17.72 -13.91 -7.16
CA GLU A 608 -18.60 -13.55 -8.29
C GLU A 608 -18.13 -12.24 -8.94
N LEU A 609 -17.81 -11.22 -8.14
CA LEU A 609 -17.32 -9.94 -8.62
C LEU A 609 -15.90 -10.03 -9.22
N LEU A 610 -14.99 -10.82 -8.64
CA LEU A 610 -13.69 -11.09 -9.26
C LEU A 610 -13.85 -11.79 -10.62
N THR A 611 -14.78 -12.74 -10.70
CA THR A 611 -15.11 -13.43 -11.95
C THR A 611 -15.68 -12.47 -12.99
N LYS A 612 -16.49 -11.48 -12.58
CA LYS A 612 -16.92 -10.38 -13.44
C LYS A 612 -15.74 -9.57 -13.96
N ILE A 613 -14.90 -9.05 -13.07
CA ILE A 613 -13.74 -8.21 -13.43
C ILE A 613 -12.82 -8.94 -14.41
N ALA A 614 -12.55 -10.23 -14.15
CA ALA A 614 -11.76 -11.07 -15.05
C ALA A 614 -12.45 -11.29 -16.41
N SER A 615 -13.78 -11.40 -16.42
CA SER A 615 -14.56 -11.62 -17.64
C SER A 615 -14.77 -10.36 -18.47
N ASP A 616 -14.72 -9.19 -17.84
CA ASP A 616 -14.82 -7.89 -18.51
C ASP A 616 -13.46 -7.39 -19.01
N GLU A 617 -12.37 -8.06 -18.62
CA GLU A 617 -10.99 -7.69 -18.96
C GLU A 617 -10.64 -6.25 -18.55
N GLN A 618 -11.27 -5.74 -17.49
CA GLN A 618 -11.06 -4.38 -16.98
C GLN A 618 -9.66 -4.18 -16.40
N MET A 619 -9.02 -5.25 -15.95
CA MET A 619 -7.68 -5.23 -15.37
C MET A 619 -6.75 -6.18 -16.13
N VAL A 620 -5.59 -5.68 -16.54
CA VAL A 620 -4.56 -6.46 -17.26
C VAL A 620 -4.19 -7.73 -16.49
N SER A 621 -4.04 -7.63 -15.17
CA SER A 621 -3.69 -8.75 -14.30
C SER A 621 -4.68 -9.92 -14.33
N PHE A 622 -5.94 -9.69 -14.71
CA PHE A 622 -7.00 -10.70 -14.73
C PHE A 622 -7.33 -11.21 -16.14
N LYS A 623 -6.64 -10.72 -17.18
CA LYS A 623 -6.87 -11.13 -18.57
C LYS A 623 -6.60 -12.62 -18.74
N ASN A 624 -7.48 -13.34 -19.43
CA ASN A 624 -7.41 -14.78 -19.66
C ASN A 624 -7.36 -15.66 -18.39
N MET A 625 -7.68 -15.13 -17.21
CA MET A 625 -7.79 -15.96 -16.01
C MET A 625 -8.90 -17.00 -16.15
N LYS A 626 -8.70 -18.17 -15.54
CA LYS A 626 -9.63 -19.31 -15.60
C LYS A 626 -10.35 -19.46 -14.26
N LEU A 627 -11.57 -20.01 -14.27
CA LEU A 627 -12.42 -20.09 -13.07
C LEU A 627 -11.74 -20.76 -11.86
N PRO A 628 -11.00 -21.89 -12.00
CA PRO A 628 -10.32 -22.49 -10.87
C PRO A 628 -9.28 -21.59 -10.22
N PHE A 629 -8.53 -20.80 -10.98
CA PHE A 629 -7.54 -19.88 -10.42
C PHE A 629 -8.21 -18.75 -9.63
N ILE A 630 -9.33 -18.21 -10.12
CA ILE A 630 -10.09 -17.17 -9.41
C ILE A 630 -10.65 -17.73 -8.10
N ALA A 631 -11.17 -18.96 -8.12
CA ALA A 631 -11.62 -19.65 -6.92
C ALA A 631 -10.45 -19.94 -5.95
N MET A 632 -9.25 -20.20 -6.44
CA MET A 632 -8.07 -20.36 -5.59
C MET A 632 -7.61 -19.04 -4.96
N ILE A 633 -7.64 -17.91 -5.70
CA ILE A 633 -7.37 -16.58 -5.12
C ILE A 633 -8.35 -16.29 -3.99
N ASN A 634 -9.64 -16.57 -4.22
CA ASN A 634 -10.68 -16.40 -3.21
C ASN A 634 -10.47 -17.30 -1.97
N MET A 635 -10.15 -18.58 -2.19
CA MET A 635 -9.85 -19.54 -1.13
C MET A 635 -8.62 -19.12 -0.33
N PHE A 636 -7.55 -18.72 -1.00
CA PHE A 636 -6.32 -18.25 -0.37
C PHE A 636 -6.58 -17.04 0.51
N TYR A 637 -7.35 -16.06 0.03
CA TYR A 637 -7.71 -14.90 0.83
C TYR A 637 -8.47 -15.29 2.11
N PHE A 638 -9.44 -16.22 2.03
CA PHE A 638 -10.11 -16.72 3.22
C PHE A 638 -9.15 -17.47 4.16
N PHE A 639 -8.35 -18.38 3.61
CA PHE A 639 -7.36 -19.15 4.37
C PHE A 639 -6.44 -18.23 5.16
N GLU A 640 -5.87 -17.21 4.53
CA GLU A 640 -4.92 -16.31 5.20
C GLU A 640 -5.54 -15.53 6.37
N ASN A 641 -6.81 -15.15 6.27
CA ASN A 641 -7.47 -14.37 7.32
C ASN A 641 -8.00 -15.24 8.48
N PHE A 642 -8.24 -16.53 8.25
CA PHE A 642 -8.86 -17.44 9.24
C PHE A 642 -7.93 -18.56 9.74
N ASN A 643 -6.72 -18.70 9.17
CA ASN A 643 -5.74 -19.69 9.62
C ASN A 643 -5.12 -19.31 10.97
N SER A 644 -5.85 -19.47 12.07
CA SER A 644 -5.41 -19.25 13.44
C SER A 644 -6.00 -20.29 14.40
N ILE A 645 -5.16 -20.78 15.33
CA ILE A 645 -5.58 -21.74 16.35
C ILE A 645 -6.72 -21.22 17.23
N THR A 646 -6.79 -19.91 17.45
CA THR A 646 -7.86 -19.28 18.25
C THR A 646 -9.25 -19.42 17.62
N ILE A 647 -9.33 -19.65 16.30
CA ILE A 647 -10.59 -19.80 15.54
C ILE A 647 -10.89 -21.28 15.26
N LYS A 648 -10.10 -22.23 15.79
CA LYS A 648 -10.28 -23.67 15.53
C LYS A 648 -11.71 -24.13 15.80
N THR A 649 -12.23 -23.89 17.01
CA THR A 649 -13.58 -24.35 17.38
C THR A 649 -14.69 -23.71 16.53
N PRO A 650 -14.73 -22.37 16.31
CA PRO A 650 -15.68 -21.77 15.37
C PRO A 650 -15.60 -22.33 13.94
N LEU A 651 -14.39 -22.60 13.43
CA LEU A 651 -14.20 -23.22 12.11
C LEU A 651 -14.78 -24.64 12.06
N GLN A 652 -14.59 -25.44 13.11
CA GLN A 652 -15.14 -26.80 13.19
C GLN A 652 -16.67 -26.78 13.21
N LEU A 653 -17.27 -25.88 14.00
CA LEU A 653 -18.72 -25.71 14.05
C LEU A 653 -19.28 -25.25 12.68
N ALA A 654 -18.61 -24.30 12.03
CA ALA A 654 -19.01 -23.83 10.71
C ALA A 654 -18.87 -24.94 9.65
N PHE A 655 -17.80 -25.75 9.72
CA PHE A 655 -17.64 -26.90 8.85
C PHE A 655 -18.77 -27.91 9.04
N ALA A 656 -19.14 -28.22 10.29
CA ALA A 656 -20.23 -29.14 10.57
C ALA A 656 -21.56 -28.66 9.97
N ASP A 657 -21.89 -27.37 10.11
CA ASP A 657 -23.11 -26.78 9.54
C ASP A 657 -23.11 -26.82 8.00
N ILE A 658 -22.02 -26.37 7.37
CA ILE A 658 -21.89 -26.32 5.91
C ILE A 658 -21.80 -27.72 5.29
N TYR A 659 -21.09 -28.65 5.93
CA TYR A 659 -21.00 -30.03 5.45
C TYR A 659 -22.35 -30.71 5.49
N LYS A 660 -23.14 -30.50 6.55
CA LYS A 660 -24.51 -31.00 6.64
C LYS A 660 -25.42 -30.39 5.58
N GLU A 661 -25.24 -29.12 5.23
CA GLU A 661 -25.94 -28.49 4.10
C GLU A 661 -25.57 -29.16 2.77
N TYR A 662 -24.29 -29.43 2.55
CA TYR A 662 -23.80 -30.12 1.37
C TYR A 662 -24.28 -31.58 1.29
N GLU A 663 -24.35 -32.32 2.41
CA GLU A 663 -24.89 -33.69 2.43
C GLU A 663 -26.37 -33.76 2.04
N LYS A 664 -27.15 -32.70 2.34
CA LYS A 664 -28.56 -32.62 1.92
C LYS A 664 -28.71 -32.41 0.42
N ASP A 665 -27.78 -31.69 -0.20
CA ASP A 665 -27.75 -31.45 -1.64
C ASP A 665 -26.31 -31.47 -2.16
N VAL A 666 -25.84 -32.67 -2.51
CA VAL A 666 -24.48 -32.88 -3.05
C VAL A 666 -24.26 -32.23 -4.41
N THR A 667 -25.32 -31.74 -5.06
CA THR A 667 -25.21 -31.00 -6.32
C THR A 667 -24.88 -29.51 -6.08
N ASN A 668 -25.02 -29.03 -4.84
CA ASN A 668 -24.68 -27.66 -4.47
C ASN A 668 -23.16 -27.48 -4.33
N VAL A 669 -22.55 -27.11 -5.46
CA VAL A 669 -21.11 -26.84 -5.58
C VAL A 669 -20.65 -25.71 -4.68
N THR A 670 -21.50 -24.72 -4.40
CA THR A 670 -21.14 -23.61 -3.51
C THR A 670 -20.93 -24.12 -2.09
N SER A 671 -21.81 -24.97 -1.57
CA SER A 671 -21.69 -25.53 -0.22
C SER A 671 -20.51 -26.50 -0.13
N GLY A 672 -20.25 -27.29 -1.18
CA GLY A 672 -19.03 -28.09 -1.28
C GLY A 672 -17.75 -27.24 -1.28
N TYR A 673 -17.72 -26.14 -2.03
CA TYR A 673 -16.59 -25.22 -2.06
C TYR A 673 -16.37 -24.51 -0.71
N LYS A 674 -17.45 -24.09 -0.04
CA LYS A 674 -17.40 -23.55 1.33
C LYS A 674 -16.83 -24.58 2.31
N ALA A 675 -17.30 -25.84 2.25
CA ALA A 675 -16.79 -26.93 3.09
C ALA A 675 -15.29 -27.15 2.86
N LEU A 676 -14.85 -27.15 1.60
CA LEU A 676 -13.43 -27.30 1.24
C LEU A 676 -12.57 -26.18 1.83
N LYS A 677 -13.02 -24.92 1.75
CA LYS A 677 -12.27 -23.79 2.33
C LYS A 677 -12.07 -23.93 3.84
N LEU A 678 -13.13 -24.30 4.56
CA LEU A 678 -13.08 -24.52 5.99
C LEU A 678 -12.15 -25.69 6.33
N ALA A 679 -12.31 -26.82 5.65
CA ALA A 679 -11.53 -28.03 5.86
C ALA A 679 -10.03 -27.83 5.58
N VAL A 680 -9.68 -27.16 4.49
CA VAL A 680 -8.29 -26.82 4.15
C VAL A 680 -7.68 -25.86 5.16
N THR A 681 -8.46 -24.90 5.67
CA THR A 681 -8.00 -23.99 6.72
C THR A 681 -7.71 -24.74 8.03
N LEU A 682 -8.62 -25.66 8.41
CA LEU A 682 -8.48 -26.54 9.57
C LEU A 682 -7.27 -27.50 9.46
N ASN A 683 -7.01 -28.02 8.27
CA ASN A 683 -5.91 -28.94 7.97
C ASN A 683 -4.53 -28.28 7.89
N SER A 684 -4.45 -26.95 8.00
CA SER A 684 -3.18 -26.25 8.02
C SER A 684 -2.27 -26.80 9.14
N THR A 685 -0.95 -26.74 8.93
CA THR A 685 0.04 -27.12 9.96
C THR A 685 -0.11 -26.33 11.27
N ARG A 686 -0.78 -25.16 11.21
CA ARG A 686 -1.01 -24.29 12.37
C ARG A 686 -2.21 -24.72 13.21
N ILE A 687 -3.33 -25.07 12.59
CA ILE A 687 -4.55 -25.48 13.32
C ILE A 687 -4.54 -26.98 13.62
N ASN A 688 -3.91 -27.74 12.73
CA ASN A 688 -3.64 -29.16 12.87
C ASN A 688 -4.92 -29.97 13.16
N SER A 689 -5.91 -29.85 12.28
CA SER A 689 -7.17 -30.61 12.33
C SER A 689 -7.42 -31.29 10.99
N GLU A 690 -7.15 -32.59 10.95
CA GLU A 690 -7.13 -33.39 9.72
C GLU A 690 -8.51 -33.97 9.36
N VAL A 691 -9.34 -34.22 10.38
CA VAL A 691 -10.61 -34.95 10.31
C VAL A 691 -11.58 -34.34 9.29
N GLU A 692 -11.69 -33.02 9.25
CA GLU A 692 -12.66 -32.32 8.41
C GLU A 692 -12.33 -32.45 6.93
N LEU A 693 -11.05 -32.36 6.57
CA LEU A 693 -10.60 -32.53 5.19
C LEU A 693 -10.66 -33.98 4.73
N GLU A 694 -10.29 -34.92 5.59
CA GLU A 694 -10.47 -36.36 5.32
C GLU A 694 -11.94 -36.68 5.05
N LYS A 695 -12.85 -36.22 5.93
CA LYS A 695 -14.29 -36.44 5.79
C LYS A 695 -14.84 -35.92 4.46
N LEU A 696 -14.29 -34.81 3.95
CA LEU A 696 -14.69 -34.23 2.68
C LEU A 696 -14.09 -34.99 1.47
N ILE A 697 -12.80 -35.31 1.51
CA ILE A 697 -12.10 -35.99 0.41
C ILE A 697 -12.55 -37.45 0.26
N TYR A 698 -12.81 -38.16 1.36
CA TYR A 698 -13.34 -39.52 1.29
C TYR A 698 -14.83 -39.59 0.94
N ASN A 699 -15.52 -38.45 0.76
CA ASN A 699 -16.88 -38.42 0.24
C ASN A 699 -16.84 -38.51 -1.31
N SER A 700 -17.24 -39.66 -1.85
CA SER A 700 -17.24 -39.91 -3.30
C SER A 700 -18.10 -38.92 -4.10
N SER A 701 -19.20 -38.41 -3.52
CA SER A 701 -20.06 -37.44 -4.20
C SER A 701 -19.36 -36.09 -4.40
N PHE A 702 -18.46 -35.71 -3.48
CA PHE A 702 -17.64 -34.50 -3.59
C PHE A 702 -16.61 -34.62 -4.72
N LEU A 703 -15.89 -35.74 -4.81
CA LEU A 703 -14.89 -35.96 -5.86
C LEU A 703 -15.49 -36.20 -7.25
N ASN A 704 -16.78 -36.56 -7.35
CA ASN A 704 -17.46 -36.71 -8.64
C ASN A 704 -17.65 -35.38 -9.38
N ASN A 705 -17.77 -34.26 -8.66
CA ASN A 705 -17.85 -32.94 -9.29
C ASN A 705 -16.45 -32.48 -9.75
N GLN A 706 -16.25 -32.34 -11.06
CA GLN A 706 -14.95 -32.02 -11.64
C GLN A 706 -14.39 -30.65 -11.20
N PHE A 707 -15.26 -29.68 -10.90
CA PHE A 707 -14.80 -28.37 -10.43
C PHE A 707 -14.28 -28.47 -8.98
N LEU A 708 -15.03 -29.12 -8.09
CA LEU A 708 -14.61 -29.37 -6.71
C LEU A 708 -13.36 -30.25 -6.63
N LEU A 709 -13.28 -31.29 -7.46
CA LEU A 709 -12.11 -32.18 -7.56
C LEU A 709 -10.84 -31.40 -7.89
N LEU A 710 -10.88 -30.52 -8.91
CA LEU A 710 -9.74 -29.67 -9.28
C LEU A 710 -9.37 -28.70 -8.16
N LEU A 711 -10.35 -28.09 -7.50
CA LEU A 711 -10.09 -27.17 -6.38
C LEU A 711 -9.51 -27.89 -5.17
N ALA A 712 -9.95 -29.12 -4.89
CA ALA A 712 -9.38 -29.95 -3.84
C ALA A 712 -7.94 -30.34 -4.16
N ASP A 713 -7.66 -30.72 -5.41
CA ASP A 713 -6.32 -31.08 -5.86
C ASP A 713 -5.32 -29.94 -5.70
N ILE A 714 -5.72 -28.73 -6.14
CA ILE A 714 -4.89 -27.53 -6.03
C ILE A 714 -4.78 -27.10 -4.56
N GLY A 715 -5.88 -27.08 -3.81
CA GLY A 715 -5.92 -26.70 -2.41
C GLY A 715 -5.01 -27.56 -1.54
N VAL A 716 -5.16 -28.89 -1.60
CA VAL A 716 -4.31 -29.83 -0.86
C VAL A 716 -2.82 -29.64 -1.20
N SER A 717 -2.49 -29.41 -2.48
CA SER A 717 -1.11 -29.14 -2.91
C SER A 717 -0.56 -27.79 -2.47
N LEU A 718 -1.40 -26.76 -2.37
CA LEU A 718 -0.98 -25.42 -2.00
C LEU A 718 -0.74 -25.30 -0.49
N PHE A 719 -1.64 -25.85 0.32
CA PHE A 719 -1.64 -25.60 1.78
C PHE A 719 -0.95 -26.70 2.61
N LYS A 720 -0.83 -27.93 2.09
CA LYS A 720 -0.02 -29.05 2.62
C LYS A 720 -0.15 -29.31 4.14
N GLY A 721 -1.23 -29.99 4.56
CA GLY A 721 -1.34 -30.57 5.91
C GLY A 721 -0.47 -31.82 6.10
N ASN A 722 -0.43 -32.39 7.31
CA ASN A 722 0.46 -33.54 7.59
C ASN A 722 0.05 -34.81 6.82
N ASN A 723 -1.25 -35.01 6.61
CA ASN A 723 -1.83 -36.09 5.83
C ASN A 723 -1.84 -35.82 4.31
N TYR A 724 -1.07 -34.84 3.83
CA TYR A 724 -1.00 -34.42 2.43
C TYR A 724 -0.81 -35.59 1.45
N ASN A 725 0.13 -36.50 1.73
CA ASN A 725 0.47 -37.59 0.80
C ASN A 725 -0.72 -38.53 0.57
N ASP A 726 -1.47 -38.86 1.62
CA ASP A 726 -2.61 -39.77 1.56
C ASP A 726 -3.80 -39.12 0.86
N LEU A 727 -4.10 -37.87 1.19
CA LEU A 727 -5.16 -37.09 0.52
C LEU A 727 -4.86 -36.89 -0.97
N LYS A 728 -3.61 -36.58 -1.33
CA LYS A 728 -3.20 -36.40 -2.73
C LYS A 728 -3.34 -37.70 -3.51
N LYS A 729 -3.02 -38.85 -2.88
CA LYS A 729 -3.20 -40.17 -3.48
C LYS A 729 -4.69 -40.47 -3.73
N GLU A 730 -5.57 -40.15 -2.79
CA GLU A 730 -7.01 -40.38 -2.93
C GLU A 730 -7.63 -39.50 -4.02
N ILE A 731 -7.32 -38.20 -4.02
CA ILE A 731 -7.74 -37.26 -5.07
C ILE A 731 -7.25 -37.76 -6.44
N GLY A 732 -5.98 -38.17 -6.53
CA GLY A 732 -5.37 -38.67 -7.76
C GLY A 732 -6.06 -39.89 -8.38
N LYS A 733 -6.71 -40.76 -7.57
CA LYS A 733 -7.50 -41.89 -8.09
C LYS A 733 -8.73 -41.44 -8.88
N ASN A 734 -9.26 -40.26 -8.57
CA ASN A 734 -10.50 -39.71 -9.13
C ASN A 734 -10.23 -38.72 -10.29
N ILE A 735 -8.97 -38.30 -10.49
CA ILE A 735 -8.57 -37.45 -11.61
C ILE A 735 -8.42 -38.31 -12.86
N ASP A 736 -9.34 -38.13 -13.81
CA ASP A 736 -9.17 -38.64 -15.18
C ASP A 736 -8.58 -37.53 -16.08
N GLY A 737 -7.33 -37.71 -16.52
CA GLY A 737 -6.64 -36.80 -17.44
C GLY A 737 -7.30 -36.65 -18.82
N LYS A 738 -8.29 -37.51 -19.15
CA LYS A 738 -9.10 -37.42 -20.38
C LYS A 738 -10.46 -36.76 -20.18
N ASN A 739 -10.80 -36.31 -18.96
CA ASN A 739 -12.09 -35.69 -18.67
C ASN A 739 -12.26 -34.36 -19.42
N ALA A 740 -13.27 -34.28 -20.30
CA ALA A 740 -13.52 -33.12 -21.14
C ALA A 740 -13.90 -31.86 -20.32
N VAL A 741 -14.60 -32.02 -19.19
CA VAL A 741 -14.99 -30.90 -18.32
C VAL A 741 -13.77 -30.31 -17.62
N SER A 742 -12.89 -31.16 -17.09
CA SER A 742 -11.64 -30.73 -16.45
C SER A 742 -10.74 -29.98 -17.43
N LYS A 743 -10.64 -30.48 -18.67
CA LYS A 743 -9.91 -29.77 -19.74
C LYS A 743 -10.52 -28.41 -20.05
N LEU A 744 -11.85 -28.31 -20.16
CA LEU A 744 -12.54 -27.04 -20.39
C LEU A 744 -12.27 -26.04 -19.25
N LEU A 745 -12.36 -26.46 -17.99
CA LEU A 745 -12.08 -25.62 -16.82
C LEU A 745 -10.61 -25.15 -16.75
N LEU A 746 -9.68 -26.01 -17.16
CA LEU A 746 -8.24 -25.72 -17.14
C LEU A 746 -7.72 -24.99 -18.37
N ASP A 747 -8.41 -25.00 -19.51
CA ASP A 747 -7.91 -24.38 -20.75
C ASP A 747 -8.73 -23.14 -21.17
N THR A 748 -9.96 -22.99 -20.68
CA THR A 748 -10.88 -21.95 -21.15
C THR A 748 -10.89 -20.74 -20.20
N PRO A 749 -10.72 -19.50 -20.72
CA PRO A 749 -10.85 -18.29 -19.92
C PRO A 749 -12.23 -18.13 -19.26
N ALA A 750 -12.26 -17.54 -18.06
CA ALA A 750 -13.47 -17.28 -17.27
C ALA A 750 -14.53 -16.53 -18.08
N LYS A 751 -14.15 -15.55 -18.92
CA LYS A 751 -15.05 -14.81 -19.82
C LYS A 751 -15.97 -15.72 -20.64
N LYS A 752 -15.45 -16.85 -21.14
CA LYS A 752 -16.24 -17.79 -21.96
C LYS A 752 -17.13 -18.67 -21.10
N LEU A 753 -16.65 -19.07 -19.92
CA LEU A 753 -17.36 -19.98 -19.01
C LEU A 753 -18.39 -19.27 -18.11
N ARG A 754 -18.27 -17.96 -17.90
CA ARG A 754 -19.18 -17.21 -17.03
C ARG A 754 -20.63 -17.36 -17.49
N PHE A 755 -21.54 -17.54 -16.52
CA PHE A 755 -22.98 -17.81 -16.76
C PHE A 755 -23.32 -19.12 -17.50
N THR A 756 -22.35 -20.03 -17.70
CA THR A 756 -22.62 -21.38 -18.22
C THR A 756 -22.82 -22.36 -17.06
N GLY A 757 -23.24 -23.60 -17.35
CA GLY A 757 -23.33 -24.67 -16.35
C GLY A 757 -22.02 -25.07 -15.68
N LEU A 758 -20.86 -24.55 -16.14
CA LEU A 758 -19.55 -24.73 -15.53
C LEU A 758 -19.20 -23.64 -14.50
N ASP A 759 -19.94 -22.54 -14.49
CA ASP A 759 -19.79 -21.44 -13.53
C ASP A 759 -20.73 -21.64 -12.33
N GLN A 760 -20.34 -22.60 -11.48
CA GLN A 760 -21.23 -23.25 -10.50
C GLN A 760 -21.20 -22.60 -9.09
N ILE A 761 -20.17 -21.82 -8.77
CA ILE A 761 -20.04 -21.17 -7.46
C ILE A 761 -20.82 -19.85 -7.49
N ARG A 762 -21.82 -19.73 -6.63
CA ARG A 762 -22.75 -18.59 -6.58
C ARG A 762 -23.22 -18.26 -5.17
N SER A 763 -23.43 -16.99 -4.88
CA SER A 763 -24.07 -16.56 -3.64
C SER A 763 -25.57 -16.83 -3.69
N SER A 764 -26.14 -17.20 -2.53
CA SER A 764 -27.59 -17.31 -2.40
C SER A 764 -28.19 -15.91 -2.29
N ARG A 765 -29.14 -15.59 -3.16
CA ARG A 765 -29.86 -14.30 -3.19
C ARG A 765 -31.35 -14.58 -3.21
N LYS A 766 -32.11 -13.76 -2.47
CA LYS A 766 -33.57 -13.88 -2.39
C LYS A 766 -34.23 -13.72 -3.76
N VAL A 767 -33.67 -12.84 -4.60
CA VAL A 767 -34.19 -12.50 -5.92
C VAL A 767 -33.33 -13.17 -7.00
N ASN A 768 -33.98 -13.88 -7.92
CA ASN A 768 -33.33 -14.61 -9.00
C ASN A 768 -33.94 -14.21 -10.36
N ILE A 769 -33.12 -13.64 -11.22
CA ILE A 769 -33.51 -13.14 -12.55
C ILE A 769 -33.08 -14.15 -13.61
N TYR A 770 -33.98 -14.41 -14.55
CA TYR A 770 -33.74 -15.27 -15.71
C TYR A 770 -34.03 -14.49 -17.00
N THR A 771 -33.07 -14.48 -17.91
CA THR A 771 -33.18 -13.82 -19.22
C THR A 771 -33.10 -14.83 -20.36
N GLU A 772 -33.46 -14.40 -21.56
CA GLU A 772 -33.41 -15.23 -22.76
C GLU A 772 -31.97 -15.60 -23.14
N GLY A 773 -31.07 -14.63 -23.21
CA GLY A 773 -29.69 -14.81 -23.67
C GLY A 773 -28.60 -14.41 -22.68
N LYS A 774 -27.37 -14.91 -22.92
CA LYS A 774 -26.18 -14.55 -22.12
C LYS A 774 -25.76 -13.08 -22.31
N SER A 775 -25.98 -12.49 -23.49
CA SER A 775 -25.72 -11.06 -23.75
C SER A 775 -26.53 -10.19 -22.79
N ASP A 776 -27.78 -10.56 -22.56
CA ASP A 776 -28.73 -9.80 -21.75
C ASP A 776 -28.26 -9.79 -20.29
N VAL A 777 -27.85 -10.96 -19.78
CA VAL A 777 -27.25 -11.09 -18.45
C VAL A 777 -26.04 -10.17 -18.28
N GLU A 778 -25.12 -10.22 -19.26
CA GLU A 778 -23.88 -9.45 -19.24
C GLU A 778 -24.14 -7.94 -19.26
N ILE A 779 -25.11 -7.48 -20.06
CA ILE A 779 -25.48 -6.07 -20.19
C ILE A 779 -26.24 -5.59 -18.95
N ILE A 780 -27.25 -6.32 -18.47
CA ILE A 780 -28.07 -5.94 -17.32
C ILE A 780 -27.22 -5.86 -16.06
N GLU A 781 -26.36 -6.85 -15.80
CA GLU A 781 -25.46 -6.82 -14.65
C GLU A 781 -24.47 -5.64 -14.72
N HIS A 782 -23.89 -5.39 -15.89
CA HIS A 782 -22.96 -4.28 -16.05
C HIS A 782 -23.65 -2.93 -15.91
N ALA A 783 -24.82 -2.74 -16.51
CA ALA A 783 -25.62 -1.53 -16.42
C ALA A 783 -25.99 -1.21 -14.96
N PHE A 784 -26.47 -2.21 -14.20
CA PHE A 784 -26.79 -2.05 -12.78
C PHE A 784 -25.58 -1.52 -12.03
N MET A 785 -24.44 -2.21 -12.14
CA MET A 785 -23.22 -1.83 -11.43
C MET A 785 -22.72 -0.43 -11.83
N LYS A 786 -22.92 0.03 -13.07
CA LYS A 786 -22.50 1.40 -13.44
C LYS A 786 -23.43 2.46 -12.90
N LEU A 787 -24.73 2.21 -12.84
CA LEU A 787 -25.70 3.14 -12.25
C LEU A 787 -25.64 3.20 -10.72
N THR A 788 -25.06 2.19 -10.07
CA THR A 788 -25.06 2.07 -8.61
C THR A 788 -23.64 2.09 -8.01
N GLN A 789 -22.70 2.83 -8.62
CA GLN A 789 -21.31 3.01 -8.16
C GLN A 789 -20.53 1.70 -7.88
N ASN A 790 -20.70 0.71 -8.76
CA ASN A 790 -20.14 -0.64 -8.69
C ASN A 790 -20.59 -1.46 -7.45
N THR A 791 -21.78 -1.17 -6.93
CA THR A 791 -22.41 -2.06 -5.93
C THR A 791 -22.83 -3.39 -6.55
N ASP A 792 -22.68 -4.45 -5.78
CA ASP A 792 -23.14 -5.80 -6.07
C ASP A 792 -24.67 -5.82 -6.13
N PRO A 793 -25.27 -6.36 -7.19
CA PRO A 793 -26.72 -6.51 -7.26
C PRO A 793 -27.29 -7.27 -6.05
N TYR A 794 -28.49 -6.92 -5.59
CA TYR A 794 -29.18 -7.71 -4.55
C TYR A 794 -29.81 -8.99 -5.11
N TRP A 795 -29.90 -9.10 -6.44
CA TRP A 795 -30.44 -10.23 -7.19
C TRP A 795 -29.33 -11.06 -7.85
N SER A 796 -29.62 -12.33 -8.13
CA SER A 796 -28.79 -13.15 -9.01
C SER A 796 -29.36 -13.10 -10.43
N ILE A 797 -28.54 -13.33 -11.44
CA ILE A 797 -29.01 -13.34 -12.84
C ILE A 797 -28.40 -14.50 -13.62
N LYS A 798 -29.21 -15.15 -14.46
CA LYS A 798 -28.80 -16.29 -15.30
C LYS A 798 -29.52 -16.24 -16.66
N ALA A 799 -28.85 -16.73 -17.69
CA ALA A 799 -29.47 -16.98 -18.98
C ALA A 799 -30.15 -18.35 -18.95
N CYS A 800 -31.28 -18.49 -19.64
CA CYS A 800 -31.91 -19.78 -19.85
C CYS A 800 -31.22 -20.52 -21.00
N GLY A 801 -30.79 -21.77 -20.77
CA GLY A 801 -30.10 -22.61 -21.77
C GLY A 801 -28.57 -22.66 -21.58
N ASN A 802 -27.95 -23.79 -21.97
CA ASN A 802 -26.53 -24.05 -21.73
C ASN A 802 -25.60 -23.54 -22.86
N ILE A 803 -26.11 -23.37 -24.08
CA ILE A 803 -25.32 -23.06 -25.30
C ILE A 803 -26.04 -22.05 -26.20
N THR A 804 -27.35 -22.21 -26.40
CA THR A 804 -28.26 -21.25 -27.06
C THR A 804 -29.48 -21.09 -26.15
N GLY A 805 -29.78 -19.85 -25.80
CA GLY A 805 -30.95 -19.47 -25.00
C GLY A 805 -31.88 -18.60 -25.81
N GLY A 806 -33.17 -18.65 -25.48
CA GLY A 806 -34.21 -17.85 -26.12
C GLY A 806 -35.49 -17.84 -25.29
N ALA A 807 -36.49 -17.10 -25.76
CA ALA A 807 -37.80 -17.01 -25.12
C ALA A 807 -38.43 -18.37 -24.79
N THR A 808 -38.23 -19.39 -25.64
CA THR A 808 -38.81 -20.74 -25.44
C THR A 808 -38.23 -21.43 -24.21
N GLU A 809 -36.92 -21.35 -24.02
CA GLU A 809 -36.22 -21.91 -22.86
C GLU A 809 -36.63 -21.20 -21.58
N LEU A 810 -36.76 -19.87 -21.62
CA LEU A 810 -37.24 -19.07 -20.50
C LEU A 810 -38.68 -19.44 -20.11
N HIS A 811 -39.56 -19.57 -21.11
CA HIS A 811 -40.92 -20.07 -20.89
C HIS A 811 -40.90 -21.46 -20.22
N GLY A 812 -40.12 -22.39 -20.76
CA GLY A 812 -39.99 -23.74 -20.21
C GLY A 812 -39.47 -23.76 -18.77
N MET A 813 -38.53 -22.87 -18.43
CA MET A 813 -38.04 -22.70 -17.07
C MET A 813 -39.14 -22.22 -16.12
N LEU A 814 -39.87 -21.16 -16.49
CA LEU A 814 -40.95 -20.59 -15.68
C LEU A 814 -42.10 -21.58 -15.46
N MET A 815 -42.37 -22.44 -16.42
CA MET A 815 -43.40 -23.48 -16.28
C MET A 815 -43.00 -24.63 -15.34
N LYS A 816 -41.69 -24.80 -15.05
CA LYS A 816 -41.16 -25.93 -14.27
C LYS A 816 -40.53 -25.55 -12.93
N CYS A 817 -40.26 -24.27 -12.68
CA CYS A 817 -39.46 -23.84 -11.53
C CYS A 817 -40.20 -23.90 -10.18
N VAL A 818 -41.54 -23.91 -10.17
CA VAL A 818 -42.37 -23.83 -8.94
C VAL A 818 -41.93 -24.76 -7.80
N PRO A 819 -41.63 -26.06 -8.02
CA PRO A 819 -41.23 -26.97 -6.94
C PRO A 819 -39.86 -26.64 -6.33
N MET A 820 -39.03 -25.88 -7.04
CA MET A 820 -37.67 -25.51 -6.64
C MET A 820 -37.61 -24.15 -5.93
N VAL A 821 -38.70 -23.38 -5.93
CA VAL A 821 -38.76 -22.02 -5.38
C VAL A 821 -39.30 -22.04 -3.95
N LYS A 822 -38.50 -21.54 -3.01
CA LYS A 822 -38.93 -21.38 -1.61
C LYS A 822 -39.97 -20.26 -1.45
N ASP A 823 -40.71 -20.25 -0.34
CA ASP A 823 -41.81 -19.29 -0.14
C ASP A 823 -41.33 -17.83 -0.07
N ASP A 824 -40.12 -17.61 0.43
CA ASP A 824 -39.48 -16.30 0.56
C ASP A 824 -38.66 -15.89 -0.68
N GLU A 825 -38.43 -16.80 -1.63
CA GLU A 825 -37.67 -16.54 -2.86
C GLU A 825 -38.54 -15.86 -3.92
N ILE A 826 -37.93 -14.94 -4.67
CA ILE A 826 -38.54 -14.20 -5.77
C ILE A 826 -37.84 -14.62 -7.06
N VAL A 827 -38.62 -15.03 -8.06
CA VAL A 827 -38.12 -15.37 -9.40
C VAL A 827 -38.71 -14.41 -10.42
N ILE A 828 -37.86 -13.82 -11.27
CA ILE A 828 -38.29 -12.88 -12.32
C ILE A 828 -37.74 -13.36 -13.66
N GLY A 829 -38.62 -13.77 -14.56
CA GLY A 829 -38.28 -14.06 -15.95
C GLY A 829 -38.49 -12.84 -16.85
N ILE A 830 -37.47 -12.44 -17.59
CA ILE A 830 -37.47 -11.26 -18.46
C ILE A 830 -37.50 -11.70 -19.92
N PHE A 831 -38.63 -11.44 -20.58
CA PHE A 831 -38.79 -11.64 -22.02
C PHE A 831 -38.48 -10.36 -22.77
N ASP A 832 -37.79 -10.49 -23.90
CA ASP A 832 -37.70 -9.42 -24.89
C ASP A 832 -39.13 -9.03 -25.33
N ASN A 833 -39.34 -7.75 -25.61
CA ASN A 833 -40.62 -7.27 -26.12
C ASN A 833 -40.59 -7.27 -27.66
N ASP A 834 -40.13 -8.39 -28.21
CA ASP A 834 -40.13 -8.70 -29.63
C ASP A 834 -41.26 -9.71 -29.97
N ALA A 835 -41.41 -10.06 -31.25
CA ALA A 835 -42.46 -10.97 -31.68
C ALA A 835 -42.42 -12.34 -30.96
N LYS A 836 -41.22 -12.86 -30.67
CA LYS A 836 -41.05 -14.21 -30.09
C LYS A 836 -41.23 -14.19 -28.57
N GLY A 837 -40.62 -13.25 -27.87
CA GLY A 837 -40.79 -13.04 -26.43
C GLY A 837 -42.24 -12.75 -26.05
N ILE A 838 -42.97 -11.95 -26.84
CA ILE A 838 -44.41 -11.74 -26.66
C ILE A 838 -45.19 -13.06 -26.83
N GLN A 839 -44.84 -13.88 -27.82
CA GLN A 839 -45.50 -15.17 -28.07
C GLN A 839 -45.41 -16.06 -26.83
N GLU A 840 -44.20 -16.23 -26.32
CA GLU A 840 -43.89 -17.13 -25.20
C GLU A 840 -44.44 -16.60 -23.87
N PHE A 841 -44.37 -15.28 -23.66
CA PHE A 841 -45.02 -14.62 -22.52
C PHE A 841 -46.53 -14.82 -22.53
N GLN A 842 -47.19 -14.65 -23.68
CA GLN A 842 -48.62 -14.88 -23.83
C GLN A 842 -49.00 -16.36 -23.65
N GLY A 843 -48.12 -17.27 -24.09
CA GLY A 843 -48.27 -18.72 -23.99
C GLY A 843 -48.24 -19.28 -22.57
N LEU A 844 -47.77 -18.53 -21.58
CA LEU A 844 -47.82 -18.96 -20.16
C LEU A 844 -49.25 -19.31 -19.74
N ASN A 845 -49.42 -20.44 -19.04
CA ASN A 845 -50.73 -21.00 -18.68
C ASN A 845 -51.60 -19.99 -17.91
N LYS A 846 -52.72 -19.56 -18.52
CA LYS A 846 -53.64 -18.55 -17.98
C LYS A 846 -54.30 -18.93 -16.65
N GLY A 847 -54.41 -20.23 -16.35
CA GLY A 847 -54.93 -20.71 -15.07
C GLY A 847 -53.94 -20.52 -13.92
N VAL A 848 -52.66 -20.35 -14.23
CA VAL A 848 -51.54 -20.37 -13.28
C VAL A 848 -50.79 -19.05 -13.22
N TYR A 849 -50.67 -18.34 -14.33
CA TYR A 849 -50.06 -17.01 -14.43
C TYR A 849 -51.13 -15.97 -14.76
N LYS A 850 -51.36 -15.04 -13.83
CA LYS A 850 -52.33 -13.94 -13.98
C LYS A 850 -51.62 -12.60 -14.15
N LEU A 851 -52.18 -11.70 -14.95
CA LEU A 851 -51.68 -10.33 -15.02
C LEU A 851 -51.87 -9.65 -13.65
N ILE A 852 -50.89 -8.85 -13.25
CA ILE A 852 -51.04 -7.98 -12.09
C ILE A 852 -52.06 -6.89 -12.45
N ASP A 853 -52.94 -6.52 -11.53
CA ASP A 853 -53.97 -5.51 -11.76
C ASP A 853 -53.35 -4.20 -12.26
N GLY A 854 -53.91 -3.66 -13.35
CA GLY A 854 -53.38 -2.46 -14.02
C GLY A 854 -52.16 -2.68 -14.92
N SER A 855 -51.56 -3.88 -14.95
CA SER A 855 -50.38 -4.18 -15.77
C SER A 855 -50.72 -4.98 -17.03
N LYS A 856 -50.17 -4.56 -18.18
CA LYS A 856 -50.15 -5.34 -19.44
C LYS A 856 -48.82 -6.05 -19.70
N ARG A 857 -47.85 -5.89 -18.78
CA ARG A 857 -46.46 -6.32 -18.97
C ARG A 857 -45.98 -7.33 -17.94
N VAL A 858 -46.63 -7.43 -16.78
CA VAL A 858 -46.24 -8.35 -15.70
C VAL A 858 -47.32 -9.39 -15.44
N LYS A 859 -46.94 -10.67 -15.47
CA LYS A 859 -47.74 -11.78 -14.95
C LYS A 859 -47.11 -12.30 -13.66
N LYS A 860 -47.95 -12.64 -12.67
CA LYS A 860 -47.58 -13.30 -11.42
C LYS A 860 -48.16 -14.71 -11.38
N HIS A 861 -47.37 -15.67 -10.88
CA HIS A 861 -47.82 -17.01 -10.58
C HIS A 861 -48.78 -17.00 -9.37
N ILE A 862 -49.88 -17.74 -9.43
CA ILE A 862 -50.93 -17.70 -8.39
C ILE A 862 -50.47 -18.17 -7.00
N ALA A 863 -49.49 -19.08 -6.93
CA ALA A 863 -49.11 -19.75 -5.69
C ALA A 863 -47.75 -19.33 -5.10
N LYS A 864 -46.90 -18.64 -5.86
CA LYS A 864 -45.51 -18.34 -5.48
C LYS A 864 -45.10 -16.98 -6.03
N ASN A 865 -44.04 -16.38 -5.48
CA ASN A 865 -43.48 -15.10 -5.95
C ASN A 865 -42.65 -15.27 -7.23
N ILE A 866 -43.29 -15.80 -8.28
CA ILE A 866 -42.71 -16.00 -9.60
C ILE A 866 -43.39 -15.04 -10.57
N TYR A 867 -42.58 -14.22 -11.23
CA TYR A 867 -43.01 -13.16 -12.12
C TYR A 867 -42.46 -13.39 -13.52
N ALA A 868 -43.28 -13.10 -14.52
CA ALA A 868 -42.85 -12.96 -15.90
C ALA A 868 -43.05 -11.50 -16.29
N ILE A 869 -42.04 -10.87 -16.86
CA ILE A 869 -42.10 -9.50 -17.36
C ILE A 869 -41.75 -9.45 -18.85
N LYS A 870 -42.46 -8.61 -19.59
CA LYS A 870 -41.97 -8.12 -20.88
C LYS A 870 -41.16 -6.85 -20.64
N LEU A 871 -40.04 -6.70 -21.34
CA LEU A 871 -39.18 -5.54 -21.19
C LEU A 871 -39.98 -4.22 -21.21
N PRO A 872 -39.73 -3.32 -20.23
CA PRO A 872 -40.26 -1.96 -20.30
C PRO A 872 -39.73 -1.25 -21.54
N ILE A 873 -40.61 -0.51 -22.22
CA ILE A 873 -40.23 0.37 -23.32
C ILE A 873 -40.11 1.77 -22.71
N PRO A 874 -38.91 2.37 -22.69
CA PRO A 874 -38.70 3.73 -22.22
C PRO A 874 -39.47 4.77 -23.06
N PRO A 875 -39.78 5.96 -22.51
CA PRO A 875 -40.47 7.02 -23.24
C PRO A 875 -39.81 7.42 -24.57
N PHE A 876 -38.47 7.47 -24.63
CA PHE A 876 -37.74 7.79 -25.87
C PHE A 876 -37.81 6.71 -26.96
N ARG A 877 -38.39 5.53 -26.64
CA ARG A 877 -38.60 4.39 -27.55
C ARG A 877 -40.10 4.07 -27.72
N GLU A 878 -41.01 5.00 -27.42
CA GLU A 878 -42.46 4.78 -27.51
C GLU A 878 -42.95 4.28 -28.88
N GLN A 879 -42.22 4.58 -29.96
CA GLN A 879 -42.50 4.07 -31.30
C GLN A 879 -42.49 2.53 -31.40
N TYR A 880 -41.85 1.83 -30.45
CA TYR A 880 -41.85 0.37 -30.38
C TYR A 880 -43.14 -0.23 -29.76
N LEU A 881 -44.11 0.59 -29.34
CA LEU A 881 -45.40 0.14 -28.82
C LEU A 881 -46.40 -0.20 -29.94
N ILE A 882 -46.14 -1.30 -30.66
CA ILE A 882 -46.98 -1.73 -31.79
C ILE A 882 -48.01 -2.78 -31.35
N LYS A 883 -49.28 -2.59 -31.75
CA LYS A 883 -50.38 -3.51 -31.41
C LYS A 883 -50.19 -4.91 -32.01
N ASP A 884 -49.73 -4.97 -33.26
CA ASP A 884 -49.51 -6.22 -33.98
C ASP A 884 -48.19 -6.86 -33.57
N GLN A 885 -48.28 -8.08 -33.02
CA GLN A 885 -47.15 -8.80 -32.45
C GLN A 885 -45.98 -8.98 -33.43
N VAL A 886 -46.27 -9.21 -34.71
CA VAL A 886 -45.26 -9.50 -35.74
C VAL A 886 -44.28 -8.34 -35.96
N PHE A 887 -44.69 -7.11 -35.63
CA PHE A 887 -43.88 -5.90 -35.79
C PHE A 887 -43.22 -5.42 -34.49
N ASN A 888 -43.26 -6.22 -33.42
CA ASN A 888 -42.55 -5.89 -32.19
C ASN A 888 -41.09 -6.38 -32.30
N TYR A 889 -40.12 -5.50 -32.05
CA TYR A 889 -38.68 -5.77 -32.19
C TYR A 889 -37.85 -5.40 -30.95
N PHE A 890 -38.48 -4.96 -29.86
CA PHE A 890 -37.77 -4.33 -28.74
C PHE A 890 -37.04 -5.34 -27.85
N SER A 891 -35.72 -5.21 -27.76
CA SER A 891 -34.79 -6.05 -26.98
C SER A 891 -33.92 -5.22 -26.03
N ILE A 892 -33.13 -5.87 -25.18
CA ILE A 892 -32.19 -5.23 -24.24
C ILE A 892 -31.30 -4.16 -24.88
N GLU A 893 -30.81 -4.38 -26.11
CA GLU A 893 -29.91 -3.42 -26.78
C GLU A 893 -30.60 -2.09 -27.11
N HIS A 894 -31.92 -2.04 -27.23
CA HIS A 894 -32.65 -0.81 -27.55
C HIS A 894 -32.65 0.24 -26.43
N TYR A 895 -32.17 -0.12 -25.23
CA TYR A 895 -31.94 0.81 -24.14
C TYR A 895 -30.79 1.79 -24.40
N PHE A 896 -29.88 1.47 -25.33
CA PHE A 896 -28.80 2.37 -25.72
C PHE A 896 -29.28 3.42 -26.73
N GLU A 897 -28.62 4.59 -26.70
CA GLU A 897 -28.84 5.68 -27.66
C GLU A 897 -28.43 5.26 -29.09
N ASP A 898 -29.07 5.87 -30.09
CA ASP A 898 -28.87 5.51 -31.51
C ASP A 898 -27.42 5.65 -31.96
N ASP A 899 -26.70 6.67 -31.49
CA ASP A 899 -25.29 6.87 -31.83
C ASP A 899 -24.40 5.67 -31.46
N ILE A 900 -24.67 5.04 -30.32
CA ILE A 900 -23.91 3.86 -29.85
C ILE A 900 -24.26 2.64 -30.71
N LEU A 901 -25.55 2.45 -31.00
CA LEU A 901 -26.03 1.35 -31.83
C LEU A 901 -25.52 1.46 -33.28
N LEU A 902 -25.50 2.68 -33.85
CA LEU A 902 -24.95 2.97 -35.17
C LEU A 902 -23.45 2.70 -35.21
N LYS A 903 -22.70 3.21 -34.23
CA LYS A 903 -21.24 3.04 -34.15
C LYS A 903 -20.81 1.58 -34.10
N GLU A 904 -21.55 0.74 -33.37
CA GLU A 904 -21.30 -0.70 -33.28
C GLU A 904 -21.97 -1.51 -34.41
N GLY A 905 -22.72 -0.84 -35.29
CA GLY A 905 -23.39 -1.42 -36.45
C GLY A 905 -24.50 -2.41 -36.08
N MET A 906 -25.24 -2.12 -35.01
CA MET A 906 -26.29 -2.99 -34.45
C MET A 906 -27.64 -2.87 -35.16
N ILE A 907 -27.85 -1.81 -35.94
CA ILE A 907 -29.13 -1.47 -36.56
C ILE A 907 -29.36 -2.26 -37.86
N LYS A 908 -30.55 -2.85 -37.99
CA LYS A 908 -31.10 -3.45 -39.20
C LYS A 908 -32.43 -2.78 -39.52
N GLU A 909 -32.52 -2.15 -40.70
CA GLU A 909 -33.74 -1.43 -41.11
C GLU A 909 -34.95 -2.36 -41.23
N THR A 910 -36.13 -1.84 -40.87
CA THR A 910 -37.41 -2.54 -41.05
C THR A 910 -38.28 -1.83 -42.08
N VAL A 911 -39.41 -2.45 -42.43
CA VAL A 911 -40.42 -1.86 -43.33
C VAL A 911 -41.21 -0.71 -42.68
N ILE A 912 -41.04 -0.49 -41.37
CA ILE A 912 -41.72 0.57 -40.62
C ILE A 912 -40.72 1.73 -40.43
N PRO A 913 -41.06 2.96 -40.87
CA PRO A 913 -40.23 4.13 -40.64
C PRO A 913 -39.92 4.31 -39.15
N ASP A 914 -38.70 4.75 -38.84
CA ASP A 914 -38.21 5.03 -37.48
C ASP A 914 -38.16 3.84 -36.51
N ILE A 915 -38.33 2.61 -37.03
CA ILE A 915 -38.20 1.36 -36.27
C ILE A 915 -37.13 0.48 -36.91
N PHE A 916 -36.18 0.05 -36.10
CA PHE A 916 -35.15 -0.89 -36.50
C PHE A 916 -35.18 -2.16 -35.65
N GLU A 917 -34.63 -3.23 -36.21
CA GLU A 917 -34.35 -4.50 -35.55
C GLU A 917 -32.86 -4.55 -35.17
N ILE A 918 -32.51 -5.35 -34.14
CA ILE A 918 -31.12 -5.54 -33.73
C ILE A 918 -30.48 -6.69 -34.52
N HIS A 919 -29.24 -6.49 -34.98
CA HIS A 919 -28.44 -7.51 -35.64
C HIS A 919 -28.01 -8.61 -34.65
N ASP A 920 -28.77 -9.70 -34.56
CA ASP A 920 -28.51 -10.84 -33.65
C ASP A 920 -27.08 -11.39 -33.73
N LYS A 921 -26.51 -11.51 -34.94
CA LYS A 921 -25.14 -12.00 -35.15
C LYS A 921 -24.06 -11.14 -34.49
N LYS A 922 -24.38 -9.89 -34.12
CA LYS A 922 -23.46 -8.94 -33.50
C LYS A 922 -23.65 -8.77 -31.99
N LYS A 923 -24.74 -9.28 -31.39
CA LYS A 923 -25.06 -9.13 -29.95
C LYS A 923 -23.88 -9.49 -29.03
N LYS A 924 -23.18 -10.59 -29.31
CA LYS A 924 -22.00 -10.98 -28.53
C LYS A 924 -20.87 -9.94 -28.58
N LYS A 925 -20.53 -9.45 -29.77
CA LYS A 925 -19.46 -8.44 -29.95
C LYS A 925 -19.87 -7.12 -29.31
N PHE A 926 -21.14 -6.76 -29.41
CA PHE A 926 -21.71 -5.58 -28.78
C PHE A 926 -21.62 -5.64 -27.25
N SER A 927 -22.06 -6.73 -26.62
CA SER A 927 -21.91 -6.93 -25.17
C SER A 927 -20.45 -6.75 -24.72
N GLU A 928 -19.49 -7.32 -25.46
CA GLU A 928 -18.06 -7.17 -25.15
C GLU A 928 -17.56 -5.72 -25.27
N ALA A 929 -18.11 -4.92 -26.18
CA ALA A 929 -17.78 -3.50 -26.32
C ALA A 929 -18.39 -2.67 -25.18
N ILE A 930 -19.67 -2.91 -24.85
CA ILE A 930 -20.41 -2.21 -23.81
C ILE A 930 -19.80 -2.43 -22.42
N ARG A 931 -19.36 -3.66 -22.10
CA ARG A 931 -18.73 -3.98 -20.80
C ARG A 931 -17.39 -3.28 -20.54
N LYS A 932 -16.81 -2.63 -21.56
CA LYS A 932 -15.61 -1.78 -21.44
C LYS A 932 -15.94 -0.32 -21.17
N ILE A 933 -17.21 0.09 -21.28
CA ILE A 933 -17.66 1.45 -21.01
C ILE A 933 -17.93 1.59 -19.50
N ASN A 934 -17.33 2.61 -18.88
CA ASN A 934 -17.47 2.90 -17.45
C ASN A 934 -18.37 4.12 -17.16
N ASN A 935 -18.74 4.92 -18.17
CA ASN A 935 -19.57 6.09 -17.99
C ASN A 935 -21.03 5.69 -17.65
N PRO A 936 -21.56 6.03 -16.46
CA PRO A 936 -22.94 5.69 -16.06
C PRO A 936 -24.02 6.26 -16.97
N GLU A 937 -23.79 7.44 -17.58
CA GLU A 937 -24.74 8.11 -18.50
C GLU A 937 -25.18 7.20 -19.66
N VAL A 938 -24.26 6.34 -20.14
CA VAL A 938 -24.53 5.39 -21.24
C VAL A 938 -25.62 4.37 -20.86
N PHE A 939 -25.80 4.14 -19.57
CA PHE A 939 -26.72 3.14 -19.03
C PHE A 939 -27.98 3.74 -18.41
N LYS A 940 -28.14 5.08 -18.40
CA LYS A 940 -29.24 5.79 -17.69
C LYS A 940 -30.64 5.23 -17.98
N ASN A 941 -30.87 4.78 -19.22
CA ASN A 941 -32.16 4.26 -19.64
C ASN A 941 -32.49 2.90 -18.99
N PHE A 942 -31.52 2.15 -18.47
CA PHE A 942 -31.78 0.89 -17.75
C PHE A 942 -32.52 1.10 -16.43
N LYS A 943 -32.58 2.32 -15.90
CA LYS A 943 -33.39 2.68 -14.73
C LYS A 943 -34.84 2.23 -14.85
N PHE A 944 -35.45 2.31 -16.04
CA PHE A 944 -36.82 1.85 -16.27
C PHE A 944 -37.01 0.34 -16.04
N LEU A 945 -35.98 -0.46 -16.35
CA LEU A 945 -35.99 -1.89 -16.07
C LEU A 945 -35.76 -2.15 -14.58
N PHE A 946 -34.78 -1.47 -13.98
CA PHE A 946 -34.43 -1.72 -12.59
C PHE A 946 -35.50 -1.29 -11.60
N GLU A 947 -36.15 -0.13 -11.79
CA GLU A 947 -37.29 0.29 -10.97
C GLU A 947 -38.44 -0.73 -11.02
N GLN A 948 -38.69 -1.34 -12.18
CA GLN A 948 -39.68 -2.40 -12.32
C GLN A 948 -39.28 -3.67 -11.56
N ILE A 949 -37.99 -4.01 -11.53
CA ILE A 949 -37.45 -5.15 -10.78
C ILE A 949 -37.55 -4.86 -9.27
N ASP A 950 -37.17 -3.66 -8.81
CA ASP A 950 -37.22 -3.25 -7.40
C ASP A 950 -38.62 -3.35 -6.82
N VAL A 951 -39.63 -2.88 -7.57
CA VAL A 951 -41.05 -2.98 -7.18
C VAL A 951 -41.48 -4.44 -7.00
N LEU A 952 -41.04 -5.35 -7.88
CA LEU A 952 -41.39 -6.77 -7.78
C LEU A 952 -40.59 -7.50 -6.69
N ALA A 953 -39.39 -7.00 -6.41
CA ALA A 953 -38.49 -7.54 -5.39
C ALA A 953 -38.81 -7.05 -3.98
N GLU A 954 -39.71 -6.07 -3.84
CA GLU A 954 -40.05 -5.40 -2.56
C GLU A 954 -38.82 -4.78 -1.90
N VAL A 955 -37.95 -4.16 -2.70
CA VAL A 955 -36.75 -3.46 -2.24
C VAL A 955 -37.02 -1.96 -2.17
N ASP A 956 -36.54 -1.31 -1.10
CA ASP A 956 -36.58 0.15 -0.99
C ASP A 956 -35.90 0.80 -2.20
N LYS A 957 -36.34 2.01 -2.56
CA LYS A 957 -35.89 2.69 -3.78
C LYS A 957 -34.36 2.72 -3.85
N VAL A 958 -33.79 1.98 -4.81
CA VAL A 958 -32.36 1.99 -5.08
C VAL A 958 -32.00 3.32 -5.72
N ASP A 959 -30.88 3.90 -5.27
CA ASP A 959 -30.36 5.12 -5.88
C ASP A 959 -29.62 4.79 -7.18
N TYR A 960 -30.15 5.30 -8.29
CA TYR A 960 -29.57 5.19 -9.63
C TYR A 960 -29.02 6.53 -10.13
N GLU A 961 -29.01 7.57 -9.26
CA GLU A 961 -28.35 8.84 -9.51
C GLU A 961 -26.88 8.69 -9.07
N TYR A 962 -26.00 8.50 -10.06
CA TYR A 962 -24.60 8.13 -9.90
C TYR A 962 -23.70 9.25 -9.39
#